data_AF-A0A4Q4XF80-F1
#
_entry.id   AF-A0A4Q4XF80-F1
#
_cell.length_a   1.000
_cell.length_b   1.000
_cell.length_c   1.000
_cell.angle_alpha   90.00
_cell.angle_beta   90.00
_cell.angle_gamma   90.00
#
_symmetry.space_group_name_H-M   'P 1'
#
loop_
_entity.id
_entity.type
_entity.pdbx_description
1 polymer ?
#
loop_
_entity_poly.entity_id
_entity_poly.type
_entity_poly.pdbx_seq_one_letter_code
_entity_poly.pdbx_strand_id
1 'polypeptide(L)'
;MSLKEVTTGGTHLDFTRFCNVIDGNLVGSSKSRCSINPSTLEENPQVPVSTNDDVNKAVDAAKRAAEEWAEVPWNERQQAIMRFANALEALSEDFARMLTKENGKPLGLAHHEVSYAVGSFRALCELSLEEAVIEATEERKAIVRYTPLGVVVGIVPWNFPITIAASKLGPALLTGNAFILKPSPFTPYCGLKLAELGQQFFPPGVFQALSGDDDLGPWLTEHPGVDKVSFTGSTSTGKRVLQSCSKTVKRVTLELGGNDPAIVCDDVDPQVVAPKIATAALMNSGQSCIAIKRVFIHETIYRRLLIAMAEFVRTLKVGDGFEEDTFIGPITNSVQYDRVRGLLADISDNQLKLAYDGTETSPRGRGFFVSPTIVDNPPDESRIVVEEPFGPIFPLLKWSEEDEVIKRANKTEYGLGASVWTNDPAQAQRFLKKLKAGMIWVNSHAELYPNVAVGGHKQSGLGAEQGIEGLKAYCNVHNMDRIRSLLPRNKTDEPEYEPLNEESQSHERTLSSHNVADDVPFSWIEYGIFTLLGVAMLWAWNMFLAAAPYFQRRFQEDDWALQNFQPAILSVSTITNLVAMLVLTNIQYSASYPFRINSALYINVIVFALLTLSTCAFLDASPSAYLSYVLCMVALTSWAAGLIQNGAFAFASSFGRPEYMQAIMAGQGVAGVLPPLVQVISVLVAPPEDALLGTHEDETPPDIGIAAFIYFLTAVIISIIAIVAFIPLVQRHNRIIENRMMDQMTASMTSVEEAERAARRVVSMPTLFRKLHWLAGGVFMCFVVAMFFPVFTPKILSVTPPEEASGLLQPAAFIPLGFFFWNLGDLGGRYSTLLLPYTGRPAVLFAISIARLIFLPLYGFCNLHGAGAVINSDIFYLVVVQFLFGLTNGWLASNCMMAAGEWVEEGEREASGSFMGLSLVAGLAFGSLLSFTAAGI
;
A
#
# COMPACT_ATOMS: atom_id res chain seq x y z
N MET A 1 23.59 8.53 34.96
CA MET A 1 23.33 9.48 36.06
C MET A 1 22.68 8.68 37.18
N SER A 2 23.29 8.55 38.36
CA SER A 2 22.67 7.82 39.48
C SER A 2 21.39 8.56 39.86
N LEU A 3 20.23 7.89 39.84
CA LEU A 3 18.99 8.38 40.46
C LEU A 3 19.29 8.68 41.94
N LYS A 4 19.72 9.90 42.25
CA LYS A 4 19.90 10.35 43.64
C LYS A 4 18.53 10.31 44.30
N GLU A 5 18.50 9.77 45.52
CA GLU A 5 17.34 9.66 46.40
C GLU A 5 16.45 10.91 46.30
N VAL A 6 15.35 10.79 45.54
CA VAL A 6 14.25 11.73 45.64
C VAL A 6 13.61 11.43 46.99
N THR A 7 13.88 12.30 47.94
CA THR A 7 13.32 12.26 49.29
C THR A 7 11.81 12.10 49.23
N THR A 8 11.28 11.11 49.95
CA THR A 8 9.86 10.86 50.19
C THR A 8 9.23 12.01 50.97
N GLY A 9 9.03 13.16 50.32
CA GLY A 9 8.10 14.20 50.76
C GLY A 9 6.67 13.73 50.48
N GLY A 10 5.77 13.89 51.45
CA GLY A 10 4.46 13.21 51.48
C GLY A 10 3.65 13.27 50.18
N THR A 11 2.94 12.17 49.91
CA THR A 11 1.95 11.97 48.82
C THR A 11 0.69 12.81 49.04
N HIS A 12 0.83 14.12 49.25
CA HIS A 12 -0.30 15.02 49.44
C HIS A 12 -0.37 15.99 48.25
N LEU A 13 -1.38 15.82 47.40
CA LEU A 13 -1.70 16.74 46.31
C LEU A 13 -2.91 17.60 46.68
N ASP A 14 -2.90 18.87 46.26
CA ASP A 14 -4.04 19.76 46.45
C ASP A 14 -5.02 19.66 45.26
N PHE A 15 -6.09 18.89 45.41
CA PHE A 15 -7.15 18.74 44.40
C PHE A 15 -8.10 19.95 44.28
N THR A 16 -7.76 21.09 44.89
CA THR A 16 -8.49 22.36 44.70
C THR A 16 -7.78 23.31 43.72
N ARG A 17 -6.50 23.08 43.42
CA ARG A 17 -5.69 23.91 42.51
C ARG A 17 -5.05 23.07 41.41
N PHE A 18 -5.11 23.57 40.17
CA PHE A 18 -4.61 22.87 38.99
C PHE A 18 -3.70 23.78 38.17
N CYS A 19 -2.54 23.25 37.78
CA CYS A 19 -1.52 23.97 37.02
C CYS A 19 -1.08 23.09 35.83
N ASN A 20 -0.48 23.72 34.81
CA ASN A 20 0.34 23.01 33.85
C ASN A 20 1.59 22.50 34.56
N VAL A 21 2.23 21.50 33.98
CA VAL A 21 3.53 21.00 34.43
C VAL A 21 4.51 21.11 33.28
N ILE A 22 5.49 22.01 33.43
CA ILE A 22 6.50 22.32 32.43
C ILE A 22 7.87 22.29 33.09
N ASP A 23 8.77 21.44 32.58
CA ASP A 23 10.15 21.31 33.04
C ASP A 23 10.28 21.19 34.58
N GLY A 24 9.51 20.32 35.21
CA GLY A 24 9.55 20.14 36.67
C GLY A 24 8.67 21.09 37.49
N ASN A 25 8.14 22.15 36.87
CA ASN A 25 7.50 23.25 37.59
C ASN A 25 5.98 23.30 37.38
N LEU A 26 5.26 23.71 38.43
CA LEU A 26 3.83 24.02 38.36
C LEU A 26 3.63 25.42 37.78
N VAL A 27 3.12 25.49 36.55
CA VAL A 27 2.98 26.72 35.78
C VAL A 27 1.51 27.11 35.64
N GLY A 28 1.16 28.31 36.09
CA GLY A 28 -0.16 28.91 35.85
C GLY A 28 -0.26 29.56 34.47
N SER A 29 -1.41 30.13 34.14
CA SER A 29 -1.60 30.93 32.92
C SER A 29 -2.39 32.20 33.24
N SER A 30 -2.21 33.24 32.42
CA SER A 30 -3.01 34.47 32.48
C SER A 30 -4.47 34.23 32.04
N LYS A 31 -4.73 33.16 31.29
CA LYS A 31 -6.06 32.70 30.90
C LYS A 31 -6.38 31.39 31.61
N SER A 32 -7.55 31.29 32.21
CA SER A 32 -8.06 30.06 32.83
C SER A 32 -9.46 29.73 32.28
N ARG A 33 -9.89 28.48 32.52
CA ARG A 33 -11.23 27.98 32.19
C ARG A 33 -11.71 26.98 33.24
N CYS A 34 -13.01 26.74 33.29
CA CYS A 34 -13.64 25.69 34.11
C CYS A 34 -14.27 24.63 33.18
N SER A 35 -14.18 23.35 33.54
CA SER A 35 -15.14 22.38 33.02
C SER A 35 -16.45 22.47 33.81
N ILE A 36 -17.49 21.81 33.33
CA ILE A 36 -18.77 21.71 34.01
C ILE A 36 -18.90 20.33 34.63
N ASN A 37 -19.33 20.25 35.89
CA ASN A 37 -19.76 18.98 36.47
C ASN A 37 -21.05 18.53 35.76
N PRO A 38 -21.05 17.40 35.04
CA PRO A 38 -22.16 17.00 34.19
C PRO A 38 -23.42 16.60 34.98
N SER A 39 -23.30 16.26 36.26
CA SER A 39 -24.44 15.95 37.12
C SER A 39 -25.14 17.20 37.62
N THR A 40 -24.39 18.24 37.99
CA THR A 40 -24.95 19.43 38.68
C THR A 40 -25.06 20.66 37.79
N LEU A 41 -24.32 20.69 36.68
CA LEU A 41 -24.07 21.84 35.80
C LEU A 41 -23.31 23.00 36.46
N GLU A 42 -22.64 22.74 37.59
CA GLU A 42 -21.80 23.71 38.27
C GLU A 42 -20.38 23.72 37.71
N GLU A 43 -19.70 24.87 37.80
CA GLU A 43 -18.30 24.96 37.39
C GLU A 43 -17.40 24.18 38.34
N ASN A 44 -16.52 23.34 37.77
CA ASN A 44 -15.39 22.75 38.48
C ASN A 44 -14.27 23.80 38.68
N PRO A 45 -13.23 23.50 39.49
CA PRO A 45 -12.13 24.45 39.72
C PRO A 45 -11.47 24.97 38.43
N GLN A 46 -10.81 26.13 38.50
CA GLN A 46 -10.13 26.69 37.32
C GLN A 46 -8.90 25.86 36.93
N VAL A 47 -8.70 25.69 35.62
CA VAL A 47 -7.49 25.13 35.01
C VAL A 47 -6.86 26.15 34.05
N PRO A 48 -5.53 26.14 33.87
CA PRO A 48 -4.87 27.06 32.94
C PRO A 48 -5.23 26.74 31.49
N VAL A 49 -5.19 27.78 30.65
CA VAL A 49 -5.18 27.67 29.20
C VAL A 49 -3.77 27.99 28.72
N SER A 50 -3.08 26.97 28.22
CA SER A 50 -1.71 27.07 27.72
C SER A 50 -1.64 27.98 26.50
N THR A 51 -0.52 28.70 26.40
CA THR A 51 -0.16 29.50 25.23
C THR A 51 0.77 28.71 24.30
N ASN A 52 1.00 29.22 23.09
CA ASN A 52 1.99 28.63 22.19
C ASN A 52 3.43 28.70 22.75
N ASP A 53 3.72 29.70 23.58
CA ASP A 53 5.02 29.80 24.28
C ASP A 53 5.20 28.68 25.32
N ASP A 54 4.12 28.32 26.02
CA ASP A 54 4.12 27.17 26.94
C ASP A 54 4.37 25.85 26.19
N VAL A 55 3.82 25.70 24.98
CA VAL A 55 4.08 24.55 24.10
C VAL A 55 5.56 24.46 23.74
N ASN A 56 6.16 25.56 23.28
CA ASN A 56 7.58 25.60 22.92
C ASN A 56 8.47 25.23 24.12
N LYS A 57 8.20 25.82 25.30
CA LYS A 57 8.96 25.52 26.53
C LYS A 57 8.83 24.05 26.93
N ALA A 58 7.63 23.48 26.87
CA ALA A 58 7.40 22.09 27.21
C ALA A 58 8.12 21.14 26.24
N VAL A 59 8.07 21.42 24.93
CA VAL A 59 8.76 20.60 23.93
C VAL A 59 10.28 20.72 24.08
N ASP A 60 10.82 21.92 24.27
CA ASP A 60 12.27 22.11 24.47
C ASP A 60 12.77 21.39 25.72
N ALA A 61 12.00 21.42 26.82
CA ALA A 61 12.29 20.63 28.02
C ALA A 61 12.22 19.12 27.75
N ALA A 62 11.19 18.66 27.04
CA ALA A 62 11.03 17.25 26.70
C ALA A 62 12.19 16.74 25.84
N LYS A 63 12.69 17.54 24.88
CA LYS A 63 13.81 17.16 24.02
C LYS A 63 15.09 16.92 24.83
N ARG A 64 15.43 17.84 25.74
CA ARG A 64 16.59 17.68 26.64
C ARG A 64 16.43 16.44 27.52
N ALA A 65 15.23 16.28 28.11
CA ALA A 65 14.96 15.18 29.02
C ALA A 65 14.93 13.81 28.32
N ALA A 66 14.47 13.73 27.07
CA ALA A 66 14.39 12.48 26.31
C ALA A 66 15.78 11.87 26.06
N GLU A 67 16.78 12.69 25.74
CA GLU A 67 18.16 12.23 25.54
C GLU A 67 18.72 11.58 26.81
N GLU A 68 18.55 12.24 27.96
CA GLU A 68 19.04 11.71 29.25
C GLU A 68 18.23 10.50 29.72
N TRP A 69 16.92 10.51 29.52
CA TRP A 69 16.01 9.44 29.95
C TRP A 69 16.19 8.15 29.14
N ALA A 70 16.56 8.27 27.86
CA ALA A 70 16.89 7.13 27.01
C ALA A 70 18.07 6.31 27.55
N GLU A 71 19.06 6.97 28.18
CA GLU A 71 20.25 6.36 28.75
C GLU A 71 20.03 5.73 30.14
N VAL A 72 18.89 6.02 30.80
CA VAL A 72 18.55 5.39 32.08
C VAL A 72 18.29 3.89 31.85
N PRO A 73 18.90 2.97 32.62
CA PRO A 73 18.68 1.54 32.46
C PRO A 73 17.19 1.14 32.52
N TRP A 74 16.79 0.16 31.72
CA TRP A 74 15.39 -0.30 31.62
C TRP A 74 14.77 -0.62 32.99
N ASN A 75 15.51 -1.32 33.84
CA ASN A 75 15.09 -1.68 35.20
C ASN A 75 14.89 -0.45 36.11
N GLU A 76 15.70 0.60 35.97
CA GLU A 76 15.53 1.84 36.71
C GLU A 76 14.27 2.60 36.24
N ARG A 77 13.97 2.58 34.93
CA ARG A 77 12.71 3.12 34.38
C ARG A 77 11.49 2.34 34.89
N GLN A 78 11.55 1.00 34.90
CA GLN A 78 10.51 0.15 35.51
C GLN A 78 10.28 0.53 36.97
N GLN A 79 11.35 0.68 37.77
CA GLN A 79 11.22 1.05 39.18
C GLN A 79 10.59 2.44 39.37
N ALA A 80 10.93 3.43 38.53
CA ALA A 80 10.32 4.76 38.58
C ALA A 80 8.81 4.69 38.29
N ILE A 81 8.39 3.95 37.27
CA ILE A 81 6.98 3.74 36.92
C ILE A 81 6.25 2.99 38.04
N MET A 82 6.86 1.97 38.64
CA MET A 82 6.28 1.24 39.77
C MET A 82 6.06 2.13 41.01
N ARG A 83 7.01 3.02 41.32
CA ARG A 83 6.85 3.99 42.41
C ARG A 83 5.72 4.98 42.11
N PHE A 84 5.64 5.48 40.89
CA PHE A 84 4.54 6.33 40.44
C PHE A 84 3.18 5.63 40.54
N ALA A 85 3.09 4.37 40.12
CA ALA A 85 1.87 3.56 40.23
C ALA A 85 1.42 3.37 41.68
N ASN A 86 2.35 3.10 42.60
CA ASN A 86 2.05 2.97 44.03
C ASN A 86 1.56 4.31 44.63
N ALA A 87 2.13 5.43 44.20
CA ALA A 87 1.69 6.75 44.65
C ALA A 87 0.30 7.12 44.10
N LEU A 88 -0.01 6.72 42.86
CA LEU A 88 -1.36 6.86 42.29
C LEU A 88 -2.38 6.00 43.06
N GLU A 89 -2.02 4.76 43.41
CA GLU A 89 -2.85 3.88 44.22
C GLU A 89 -3.15 4.47 45.60
N ALA A 90 -2.13 5.06 46.25
CA ALA A 90 -2.29 5.73 47.54
C ALA A 90 -3.22 6.96 47.49
N LEU A 91 -3.39 7.59 46.33
CA LEU A 91 -4.28 8.72 46.08
C LEU A 91 -5.59 8.32 45.39
N SER A 92 -5.94 7.03 45.37
CA SER A 92 -7.07 6.53 44.58
C SER A 92 -8.40 7.18 44.91
N GLU A 93 -8.67 7.50 46.18
CA GLU A 93 -9.90 8.18 46.60
C GLU A 93 -10.01 9.58 46.00
N ASP A 94 -8.95 10.40 46.08
CA ASP A 94 -8.97 11.77 45.58
C ASP A 94 -9.13 11.82 44.06
N PHE A 95 -8.40 10.95 43.34
CA PHE A 95 -8.56 10.80 41.89
C PHE A 95 -9.96 10.30 41.52
N ALA A 96 -10.51 9.31 42.22
CA ALA A 96 -11.84 8.78 41.93
C ALA A 96 -12.93 9.84 42.15
N ARG A 97 -12.87 10.60 43.25
CA ARG A 97 -13.79 11.72 43.50
C ARG A 97 -13.69 12.81 42.44
N MET A 98 -12.47 13.17 42.03
CA MET A 98 -12.29 14.17 40.98
C MET A 98 -12.80 13.66 39.63
N LEU A 99 -12.53 12.39 39.29
CA LEU A 99 -13.08 11.73 38.11
C LEU A 99 -14.61 11.78 38.08
N THR A 100 -15.29 11.43 39.18
CA THR A 100 -16.75 11.53 39.25
C THR A 100 -17.24 12.95 39.04
N LYS A 101 -16.56 13.97 39.59
CA LYS A 101 -16.91 15.38 39.39
C LYS A 101 -16.70 15.89 37.97
N GLU A 102 -15.60 15.52 37.32
CA GLU A 102 -15.29 16.02 35.96
C GLU A 102 -15.98 15.21 34.86
N ASN A 103 -16.14 13.90 35.05
CA ASN A 103 -16.67 13.00 34.02
C ASN A 103 -18.16 12.65 34.23
N GLY A 104 -18.62 12.57 35.48
CA GLY A 104 -19.96 12.13 35.86
C GLY A 104 -20.11 10.64 36.19
N LYS A 105 -19.11 9.81 35.88
CA LYS A 105 -19.20 8.37 36.15
C LYS A 105 -19.41 8.04 37.63
N PRO A 106 -20.13 6.94 37.94
CA PRO A 106 -20.27 6.46 39.32
C PRO A 106 -18.93 6.27 40.02
N LEU A 107 -18.88 6.58 41.31
CA LEU A 107 -17.65 6.56 42.10
C LEU A 107 -16.97 5.18 42.07
N GLY A 108 -17.75 4.09 42.13
CA GLY A 108 -17.21 2.73 41.99
C GLY A 108 -16.50 2.49 40.66
N LEU A 109 -17.03 3.03 39.56
CA LEU A 109 -16.38 2.95 38.24
C LEU A 109 -15.15 3.86 38.17
N ALA A 110 -15.16 5.01 38.84
CA ALA A 110 -14.00 5.88 38.95
C ALA A 110 -12.84 5.20 39.71
N HIS A 111 -13.13 4.51 40.83
CA HIS A 111 -12.14 3.68 41.52
C HIS A 111 -11.61 2.58 40.61
N HIS A 112 -12.50 1.87 39.91
CA HIS A 112 -12.08 0.82 38.98
C HIS A 112 -11.14 1.36 37.90
N GLU A 113 -11.39 2.55 37.35
CA GLU A 113 -10.51 3.19 36.37
C GLU A 113 -9.11 3.48 36.95
N VAL A 114 -9.03 4.00 38.18
CA VAL A 114 -7.74 4.24 38.84
C VAL A 114 -7.00 2.92 39.08
N SER A 115 -7.69 1.91 39.62
CA SER A 115 -7.11 0.59 39.86
C SER A 115 -6.65 -0.08 38.57
N TYR A 116 -7.41 0.04 37.48
CA TYR A 116 -7.03 -0.49 36.17
C TYR A 116 -5.77 0.19 35.63
N ALA A 117 -5.65 1.52 35.79
CA ALA A 117 -4.45 2.26 35.40
C ALA A 117 -3.22 1.83 36.21
N VAL A 118 -3.35 1.67 37.53
CA VAL A 118 -2.29 1.14 38.40
C VAL A 118 -1.86 -0.26 37.97
N GLY A 119 -2.83 -1.17 37.75
CA GLY A 119 -2.57 -2.52 37.26
C GLY A 119 -1.89 -2.52 35.89
N SER A 120 -2.26 -1.60 35.01
CA SER A 120 -1.65 -1.44 33.69
C SER A 120 -0.18 -1.03 33.76
N PHE A 121 0.19 -0.09 34.65
CA PHE A 121 1.60 0.25 34.86
C PHE A 121 2.41 -0.93 35.40
N ARG A 122 1.84 -1.70 36.33
CA ARG A 122 2.49 -2.88 36.92
C ARG A 122 2.75 -3.95 35.85
N ALA A 123 1.71 -4.34 35.11
CA ALA A 123 1.80 -5.34 34.05
C ALA A 123 2.73 -4.89 32.90
N LEU A 124 2.71 -3.59 32.54
CA LEU A 124 3.64 -3.03 31.56
C LEU A 124 5.10 -3.20 31.99
N CYS A 125 5.39 -3.03 33.29
CA CYS A 125 6.74 -3.22 33.81
C CYS A 125 7.18 -4.69 33.82
N GLU A 126 6.31 -5.66 33.56
CA GLU A 126 6.70 -7.07 33.38
C GLU A 126 7.10 -7.37 31.93
N LEU A 127 6.80 -6.48 30.99
CA LEU A 127 7.16 -6.63 29.59
C LEU A 127 8.62 -6.24 29.34
N SER A 128 9.24 -6.88 28.34
CA SER A 128 10.57 -6.57 27.84
C SER A 128 10.55 -6.49 26.32
N LEU A 129 11.41 -5.65 25.75
CA LEU A 129 11.71 -5.64 24.31
C LEU A 129 13.04 -6.34 24.10
N GLU A 130 12.99 -7.62 23.76
CA GLU A 130 14.19 -8.40 23.52
C GLU A 130 14.90 -7.99 22.22
N GLU A 131 16.23 -8.03 22.25
CA GLU A 131 17.03 -7.93 21.04
C GLU A 131 16.92 -9.25 20.27
N ALA A 132 16.46 -9.20 19.04
CA ALA A 132 16.36 -10.39 18.19
C ALA A 132 17.66 -10.56 17.39
N VAL A 133 18.35 -11.68 17.60
CA VAL A 133 19.48 -12.08 16.76
C VAL A 133 18.92 -12.77 15.52
N ILE A 134 18.95 -12.09 14.38
CA ILE A 134 18.39 -12.61 13.12
C ILE A 134 19.38 -13.55 12.45
N GLU A 135 20.67 -13.21 12.51
CA GLU A 135 21.75 -14.00 11.93
C GLU A 135 22.96 -13.98 12.89
N ALA A 136 23.58 -15.15 13.08
CA ALA A 136 24.80 -15.29 13.87
C ALA A 136 25.73 -16.34 13.24
N THR A 137 26.49 -15.93 12.23
CA THR A 137 27.55 -16.71 11.59
C THR A 137 28.91 -16.48 12.26
N GLU A 138 29.96 -17.12 11.76
CA GLU A 138 31.33 -16.85 12.22
C GLU A 138 31.78 -15.44 11.83
N GLU A 139 31.38 -14.95 10.64
CA GLU A 139 31.77 -13.62 10.15
C GLU A 139 30.85 -12.49 10.63
N ARG A 140 29.55 -12.75 10.82
CA ARG A 140 28.53 -11.70 11.05
C ARG A 140 27.60 -12.02 12.21
N LYS A 141 27.18 -10.97 12.92
CA LYS A 141 26.03 -11.01 13.83
C LYS A 141 25.10 -9.84 13.52
N ALA A 142 23.89 -10.13 13.05
CA ALA A 142 22.83 -9.15 12.83
C ALA A 142 21.86 -9.15 14.02
N ILE A 143 21.64 -7.98 14.63
CA ILE A 143 20.77 -7.81 15.80
C ILE A 143 19.74 -6.71 15.51
N VAL A 144 18.48 -7.02 15.77
CA VAL A 144 17.32 -6.14 15.72
C VAL A 144 17.03 -5.68 17.16
N ARG A 145 17.15 -4.37 17.45
CA ARG A 145 16.83 -3.79 18.78
C ARG A 145 15.91 -2.58 18.67
N TYR A 146 15.22 -2.24 19.75
CA TYR A 146 14.30 -1.11 19.78
C TYR A 146 14.90 0.06 20.58
N THR A 147 14.84 1.27 20.02
CA THR A 147 15.32 2.51 20.65
C THR A 147 14.19 3.51 20.78
N PRO A 148 14.16 4.42 21.78
CA PRO A 148 13.10 5.42 21.88
C PRO A 148 12.98 6.32 20.64
N LEU A 149 11.80 6.92 20.47
CA LEU A 149 11.52 7.89 19.40
C LEU A 149 12.03 9.30 19.74
N GLY A 150 11.91 9.72 21.00
CA GLY A 150 12.24 11.07 21.46
C GLY A 150 11.10 11.69 22.27
N VAL A 151 10.48 12.75 21.74
CA VAL A 151 9.37 13.47 22.36
C VAL A 151 8.02 12.95 21.87
N VAL A 152 7.18 12.54 22.82
CA VAL A 152 5.87 11.97 22.56
C VAL A 152 4.78 12.87 23.13
N VAL A 153 3.76 13.17 22.33
CA VAL A 153 2.53 13.84 22.80
C VAL A 153 1.40 12.81 22.90
N GLY A 154 0.80 12.70 24.08
CA GLY A 154 -0.43 11.93 24.29
C GLY A 154 -1.65 12.85 24.37
N ILE A 155 -2.59 12.70 23.45
CA ILE A 155 -3.86 13.45 23.44
C ILE A 155 -4.97 12.51 23.89
N VAL A 156 -5.58 12.82 25.03
CA VAL A 156 -6.47 11.91 25.77
C VAL A 156 -7.89 12.47 25.81
N PRO A 157 -8.92 11.64 25.50
CA PRO A 157 -10.31 12.05 25.52
C PRO A 157 -10.87 12.05 26.94
N TRP A 158 -12.14 12.38 27.07
CA TRP A 158 -12.79 12.62 28.36
C TRP A 158 -13.43 11.40 29.02
N ASN A 159 -13.59 10.29 28.31
CA ASN A 159 -14.43 9.18 28.77
C ASN A 159 -13.73 8.28 29.80
N PHE A 160 -12.43 8.01 29.65
CA PHE A 160 -11.58 7.35 30.65
C PHE A 160 -10.25 8.11 30.78
N PRO A 161 -10.26 9.30 31.43
CA PRO A 161 -9.13 10.23 31.46
C PRO A 161 -7.83 9.62 32.01
N ILE A 162 -7.91 8.79 33.05
CA ILE A 162 -6.73 8.21 33.71
C ILE A 162 -6.27 6.95 32.98
N THR A 163 -7.19 6.04 32.64
CA THR A 163 -6.82 4.77 31.99
C THR A 163 -6.20 5.02 30.62
N ILE A 164 -6.79 5.90 29.80
CA ILE A 164 -6.25 6.20 28.47
C ILE A 164 -4.93 6.99 28.59
N ALA A 165 -4.79 7.89 29.57
CA ALA A 165 -3.49 8.52 29.84
C ALA A 165 -2.42 7.50 30.22
N ALA A 166 -2.73 6.55 31.11
CA ALA A 166 -1.81 5.50 31.53
C ALA A 166 -1.35 4.61 30.37
N SER A 167 -2.27 4.23 29.48
CA SER A 167 -1.98 3.42 28.30
C SER A 167 -0.97 4.06 27.33
N LYS A 168 -0.82 5.40 27.38
CA LYS A 168 0.10 6.15 26.54
C LYS A 168 1.38 6.56 27.28
N LEU A 169 1.22 7.00 28.52
CA LEU A 169 2.30 7.46 29.40
C LEU A 169 3.26 6.32 29.72
N GLY A 170 2.71 5.18 30.15
CA GLY A 170 3.48 4.01 30.56
C GLY A 170 4.48 3.57 29.49
N PRO A 171 4.03 3.16 28.29
CA PRO A 171 4.95 2.67 27.25
C PRO A 171 5.91 3.75 26.77
N ALA A 172 5.50 5.03 26.69
CA ALA A 172 6.41 6.12 26.36
C ALA A 172 7.58 6.20 27.35
N LEU A 173 7.28 6.26 28.65
CA LEU A 173 8.30 6.37 29.68
C LEU A 173 9.18 5.11 29.76
N LEU A 174 8.59 3.92 29.68
CA LEU A 174 9.33 2.66 29.82
C LEU A 174 10.36 2.47 28.69
N THR A 175 9.97 2.85 27.47
CA THR A 175 10.83 2.77 26.27
C THR A 175 11.89 3.87 26.20
N GLY A 176 11.86 4.85 27.12
CA GLY A 176 12.86 5.91 27.22
C GLY A 176 12.50 7.23 26.52
N ASN A 177 11.21 7.47 26.23
CA ASN A 177 10.75 8.73 25.65
C ASN A 177 10.37 9.76 26.74
N ALA A 178 10.45 11.05 26.40
CA ALA A 178 9.76 12.08 27.16
C ALA A 178 8.31 12.22 26.69
N PHE A 179 7.39 12.52 27.61
CA PHE A 179 5.95 12.50 27.36
C PHE A 179 5.27 13.80 27.79
N ILE A 180 4.49 14.39 26.87
CA ILE A 180 3.64 15.56 27.11
C ILE A 180 2.17 15.11 26.99
N LEU A 181 1.43 15.18 28.09
CA LEU A 181 0.00 14.89 28.15
C LEU A 181 -0.83 16.13 27.82
N LYS A 182 -1.73 16.02 26.84
CA LYS A 182 -2.85 16.95 26.64
C LYS A 182 -4.15 16.25 27.03
N PRO A 183 -4.71 16.52 28.23
CA PRO A 183 -6.02 16.00 28.59
C PRO A 183 -7.13 16.75 27.86
N SER A 184 -8.31 16.13 27.78
CA SER A 184 -9.51 16.73 27.22
C SER A 184 -9.91 18.01 27.97
N PRO A 185 -10.44 19.04 27.28
CA PRO A 185 -10.96 20.21 27.95
C PRO A 185 -12.16 19.92 28.86
N PHE A 186 -12.89 18.83 28.63
CA PHE A 186 -14.02 18.45 29.49
C PHE A 186 -13.59 17.78 30.79
N THR A 187 -12.43 17.10 30.80
CA THR A 187 -11.90 16.38 31.98
C THR A 187 -10.39 16.59 32.14
N PRO A 188 -9.93 17.83 32.39
CA PRO A 188 -8.51 18.15 32.47
C PRO A 188 -7.86 17.75 33.82
N TYR A 189 -8.63 17.55 34.88
CA TYR A 189 -8.16 17.66 36.26
C TYR A 189 -7.27 16.50 36.65
N CYS A 190 -7.74 15.27 36.45
CA CYS A 190 -6.93 14.09 36.77
C CYS A 190 -5.69 14.01 35.88
N GLY A 191 -5.76 14.42 34.61
CA GLY A 191 -4.60 14.47 33.71
C GLY A 191 -3.49 15.40 34.21
N LEU A 192 -3.86 16.62 34.66
CA LEU A 192 -2.90 17.56 35.25
C LEU A 192 -2.32 17.02 36.56
N LYS A 193 -3.14 16.38 37.41
CA LYS A 193 -2.68 15.80 38.68
C LYS A 193 -1.78 14.58 38.51
N LEU A 194 -1.96 13.78 37.47
CA LEU A 194 -1.01 12.72 37.13
C LEU A 194 0.38 13.31 36.86
N ALA A 195 0.47 14.41 36.10
CA ALA A 195 1.77 15.03 35.83
C ALA A 195 2.38 15.70 37.07
N GLU A 196 1.58 16.34 37.91
CA GLU A 196 2.03 16.90 39.19
C GLU A 196 2.58 15.81 40.12
N LEU A 197 1.87 14.68 40.23
CA LEU A 197 2.35 13.50 40.94
C LEU A 197 3.66 12.95 40.33
N GLY A 198 3.74 12.93 39.00
CA GLY A 198 4.90 12.45 38.25
C GLY A 198 6.20 13.18 38.57
N GLN A 199 6.14 14.43 39.00
CA GLN A 199 7.35 15.22 39.34
C GLN A 199 8.11 14.65 40.55
N GLN A 200 7.50 13.78 41.35
CA GLN A 200 8.16 13.09 42.46
C GLN A 200 8.99 11.87 42.00
N PHE A 201 8.80 11.39 40.77
CA PHE A 201 9.36 10.10 40.32
C PHE A 201 10.17 10.19 39.04
N PHE A 202 9.92 11.20 38.21
CA PHE A 202 10.56 11.41 36.92
C PHE A 202 11.37 12.72 36.92
N PRO A 203 12.52 12.77 36.24
CA PRO A 203 13.27 14.01 36.06
C PRO A 203 12.44 15.12 35.38
N PRO A 204 12.77 16.40 35.61
CA PRO A 204 12.17 17.52 34.90
C PRO A 204 12.15 17.30 33.37
N GLY A 205 11.01 17.57 32.75
CA GLY A 205 10.81 17.42 31.30
C GLY A 205 10.41 16.02 30.82
N VAL A 206 10.65 14.96 31.61
CA VAL A 206 10.32 13.56 31.23
C VAL A 206 8.82 13.32 31.17
N PHE A 207 8.06 13.82 32.16
CA PHE A 207 6.60 13.80 32.14
C PHE A 207 6.05 15.20 32.40
N GLN A 208 5.27 15.71 31.45
CA GLN A 208 4.69 17.05 31.45
C GLN A 208 3.21 16.98 31.10
N ALA A 209 2.43 18.01 31.47
CA ALA A 209 1.04 18.13 31.04
C ALA A 209 0.65 19.58 30.78
N LEU A 210 -0.08 19.78 29.69
CA LEU A 210 -0.59 21.06 29.25
C LEU A 210 -2.12 21.00 29.10
N SER A 211 -2.83 21.86 29.84
CA SER A 211 -4.26 22.11 29.62
C SER A 211 -4.43 23.28 28.65
N GLY A 212 -5.42 23.20 27.77
CA GLY A 212 -5.70 24.27 26.80
C GLY A 212 -7.10 24.12 26.23
N ASP A 213 -7.43 25.03 25.32
CA ASP A 213 -8.62 24.98 24.48
C ASP A 213 -8.31 24.26 23.15
N ASP A 214 -9.08 24.57 22.11
CA ASP A 214 -8.99 23.92 20.80
C ASP A 214 -7.67 24.22 20.09
N ASP A 215 -6.99 25.31 20.42
CA ASP A 215 -5.73 25.72 19.79
C ASP A 215 -4.54 24.84 20.20
N LEU A 216 -4.55 24.32 21.44
CA LEU A 216 -3.42 23.56 22.00
C LEU A 216 -3.17 22.24 21.25
N GLY A 217 -4.23 21.60 20.74
CA GLY A 217 -4.10 20.34 19.97
C GLY A 217 -3.24 20.54 18.72
N PRO A 218 -3.67 21.40 17.77
CA PRO A 218 -2.91 21.77 16.59
C PRO A 218 -1.50 22.25 16.88
N TRP A 219 -1.29 23.11 17.90
CA TRP A 219 0.07 23.56 18.23
C TRP A 219 1.00 22.41 18.58
N LEU A 220 0.55 21.43 19.37
CA LEU A 220 1.34 20.24 19.71
C LEU A 220 1.53 19.30 18.52
N THR A 221 0.46 19.04 17.74
CA THR A 221 0.51 18.06 16.64
C THR A 221 1.28 18.58 15.42
N GLU A 222 1.42 19.89 15.25
CA GLU A 222 2.23 20.51 14.18
C GLU A 222 3.67 20.78 14.60
N HIS A 223 3.96 20.79 15.91
CA HIS A 223 5.26 21.19 16.41
C HIS A 223 6.39 20.32 15.83
N PRO A 224 7.48 20.93 15.31
CA PRO A 224 8.60 20.18 14.69
C PRO A 224 9.47 19.42 15.69
N GLY A 225 9.40 19.77 16.97
CA GLY A 225 10.11 19.08 18.05
C GLY A 225 9.38 17.87 18.65
N VAL A 226 8.27 17.43 18.06
CA VAL A 226 7.49 16.26 18.52
C VAL A 226 7.69 15.11 17.54
N ASP A 227 8.14 13.95 18.03
CA ASP A 227 8.49 12.78 17.23
C ASP A 227 7.32 11.79 17.08
N LYS A 228 6.41 11.77 18.05
CA LYS A 228 5.20 10.94 18.04
C LYS A 228 3.98 11.66 18.62
N VAL A 229 2.82 11.43 18.01
CA VAL A 229 1.51 11.72 18.59
C VAL A 229 0.75 10.42 18.81
N SER A 230 0.28 10.17 20.02
CA SER A 230 -0.72 9.14 20.31
C SER A 230 -2.04 9.83 20.66
N PHE A 231 -3.06 9.65 19.83
CA PHE A 231 -4.36 10.28 19.97
C PHE A 231 -5.44 9.23 20.18
N THR A 232 -6.31 9.46 21.17
CA THR A 232 -7.59 8.74 21.29
C THR A 232 -8.74 9.73 21.23
N GLY A 233 -9.79 9.44 20.46
CA GLY A 233 -10.96 10.31 20.35
C GLY A 233 -11.84 10.01 19.15
N SER A 234 -12.60 10.99 18.66
CA SER A 234 -13.50 10.75 17.52
C SER A 234 -12.74 10.52 16.21
N THR A 235 -13.29 9.72 15.31
CA THR A 235 -12.71 9.48 13.98
C THR A 235 -12.52 10.78 13.18
N SER A 236 -13.45 11.73 13.29
CA SER A 236 -13.35 13.04 12.63
C SER A 236 -12.17 13.87 13.15
N THR A 237 -11.91 13.85 14.46
CA THR A 237 -10.76 14.56 15.05
C THR A 237 -9.46 13.81 14.77
N GLY A 238 -9.46 12.47 14.81
CA GLY A 238 -8.31 11.66 14.43
C GLY A 238 -7.80 11.95 13.03
N LYS A 239 -8.71 12.13 12.06
CA LYS A 239 -8.35 12.55 10.69
C LYS A 239 -7.65 13.92 10.66
N ARG A 240 -8.13 14.89 11.45
CA ARG A 240 -7.50 16.22 11.56
C ARG A 240 -6.13 16.15 12.24
N VAL A 241 -6.00 15.33 13.28
CA VAL A 241 -4.71 15.07 13.94
C VAL A 241 -3.73 14.45 12.96
N LEU A 242 -4.14 13.47 12.17
CA LEU A 242 -3.29 12.83 11.16
C LEU A 242 -2.83 13.85 10.09
N GLN A 243 -3.74 14.68 9.58
CA GLN A 243 -3.42 15.78 8.64
C GLN A 243 -2.44 16.79 9.25
N SER A 244 -2.58 17.08 10.53
CA SER A 244 -1.67 17.99 11.24
C SER A 244 -0.28 17.37 11.41
N CYS A 245 -0.22 16.08 11.77
CA CYS A 245 1.03 15.33 11.94
C CYS A 245 1.80 15.13 10.62
N SER A 246 1.12 15.09 9.47
CA SER A 246 1.77 14.89 8.17
C SER A 246 2.73 16.03 7.79
N LYS A 247 2.64 17.19 8.44
CA LYS A 247 3.56 18.33 8.22
C LYS A 247 5.01 18.03 8.60
N THR A 248 5.25 17.08 9.50
CA THR A 248 6.61 16.72 9.95
C THR A 248 6.89 15.22 9.86
N VAL A 249 5.96 14.43 9.31
CA VAL A 249 6.07 12.96 9.18
C VAL A 249 6.37 12.27 10.52
N LYS A 250 5.78 12.79 11.61
CA LYS A 250 5.91 12.19 12.94
C LYS A 250 5.10 10.90 13.04
N ARG A 251 5.48 9.99 13.95
CA ARG A 251 4.73 8.73 14.17
C ARG A 251 3.36 9.04 14.77
N VAL A 252 2.32 8.35 14.31
CA VAL A 252 0.96 8.54 14.81
C VAL A 252 0.35 7.20 15.23
N THR A 253 -0.20 7.16 16.44
CA THR A 253 -1.16 6.13 16.87
C THR A 253 -2.52 6.77 17.01
N LEU A 254 -3.55 6.18 16.40
CA LEU A 254 -4.93 6.64 16.47
C LEU A 254 -5.80 5.51 17.02
N GLU A 255 -6.46 5.75 18.15
CA GLU A 255 -7.55 4.92 18.68
C GLU A 255 -8.85 5.71 18.58
N LEU A 256 -9.75 5.31 17.68
CA LEU A 256 -10.89 6.12 17.23
C LEU A 256 -12.24 5.50 17.61
N GLY A 257 -13.32 5.94 16.96
CA GLY A 257 -14.67 5.47 17.26
C GLY A 257 -14.87 3.98 17.02
N GLY A 258 -15.84 3.40 17.70
CA GLY A 258 -16.28 2.02 17.53
C GLY A 258 -17.79 1.94 17.32
N ASN A 259 -18.26 0.89 16.64
CA ASN A 259 -19.69 0.57 16.53
C ASN A 259 -19.88 -0.94 16.69
N ASP A 260 -19.46 -1.42 17.86
CA ASP A 260 -19.11 -2.81 18.09
C ASP A 260 -20.35 -3.72 18.05
N PRO A 261 -20.31 -4.80 17.23
CA PRO A 261 -21.38 -5.78 17.19
C PRO A 261 -21.20 -6.85 18.28
N ALA A 262 -22.31 -7.26 18.90
CA ALA A 262 -22.43 -8.48 19.68
C ALA A 262 -23.35 -9.46 18.96
N ILE A 263 -22.80 -10.58 18.49
CA ILE A 263 -23.56 -11.64 17.81
C ILE A 263 -23.92 -12.71 18.84
N VAL A 264 -25.21 -12.89 19.09
CA VAL A 264 -25.76 -13.85 20.05
C VAL A 264 -26.43 -14.99 19.30
N CYS A 265 -25.87 -16.19 19.45
CA CYS A 265 -26.33 -17.42 18.82
C CYS A 265 -27.48 -18.06 19.62
N ASP A 266 -28.13 -19.09 19.08
CA ASP A 266 -29.33 -19.68 19.67
C ASP A 266 -29.09 -20.64 20.82
N ASP A 267 -27.84 -21.06 20.99
CA ASP A 267 -27.41 -22.07 21.95
C ASP A 267 -27.05 -21.51 23.33
N VAL A 268 -27.17 -20.20 23.55
CA VAL A 268 -26.91 -19.55 24.85
C VAL A 268 -28.20 -19.32 25.64
N ASP A 269 -28.07 -19.28 26.97
CA ASP A 269 -29.17 -18.91 27.85
C ASP A 269 -29.38 -17.38 27.86
N PRO A 270 -30.54 -16.87 27.38
CA PRO A 270 -30.82 -15.45 27.36
C PRO A 270 -30.74 -14.76 28.73
N GLN A 271 -31.11 -15.45 29.81
CA GLN A 271 -31.09 -14.89 31.17
C GLN A 271 -29.67 -14.70 31.70
N VAL A 272 -28.72 -15.49 31.19
CA VAL A 272 -27.30 -15.41 31.59
C VAL A 272 -26.57 -14.33 30.79
N VAL A 273 -26.85 -14.21 29.49
CA VAL A 273 -26.11 -13.28 28.61
C VAL A 273 -26.67 -11.87 28.60
N ALA A 274 -27.98 -11.66 28.83
CA ALA A 274 -28.58 -10.33 28.85
C ALA A 274 -27.91 -9.36 29.83
N PRO A 275 -27.70 -9.71 31.12
CA PRO A 275 -27.01 -8.82 32.06
C PRO A 275 -25.62 -8.42 31.59
N LYS A 276 -24.83 -9.37 31.07
CA LYS A 276 -23.47 -9.13 30.60
C LYS A 276 -23.43 -8.16 29.42
N ILE A 277 -24.29 -8.39 28.42
CA ILE A 277 -24.37 -7.57 27.22
C ILE A 277 -24.87 -6.16 27.57
N ALA A 278 -25.93 -6.04 28.38
CA ALA A 278 -26.44 -4.74 28.83
C ALA A 278 -25.39 -3.95 29.61
N THR A 279 -24.67 -4.61 30.54
CA THR A 279 -23.57 -3.98 31.29
C THR A 279 -22.48 -3.46 30.35
N ALA A 280 -22.05 -4.26 29.36
CA ALA A 280 -21.03 -3.82 28.39
C ALA A 280 -21.52 -2.72 27.44
N ALA A 281 -22.83 -2.63 27.16
CA ALA A 281 -23.42 -1.56 26.37
C ALA A 281 -23.59 -0.25 27.17
N LEU A 282 -23.87 -0.34 28.48
CA LEU A 282 -24.29 0.79 29.31
C LEU A 282 -23.24 1.27 30.32
N MET A 283 -22.14 0.54 30.53
CA MET A 283 -21.05 0.97 31.40
C MET A 283 -20.56 2.37 30.98
N ASN A 284 -20.29 3.23 31.98
CA ASN A 284 -19.94 4.64 31.75
C ASN A 284 -21.01 5.40 30.93
N SER A 285 -22.28 5.03 31.10
CA SER A 285 -23.40 5.56 30.31
C SER A 285 -23.23 5.34 28.81
N GLY A 286 -22.62 4.22 28.41
CA GLY A 286 -22.33 3.88 27.00
C GLY A 286 -21.21 4.70 26.36
N GLN A 287 -20.49 5.51 27.14
CA GLN A 287 -19.40 6.36 26.67
C GLN A 287 -18.08 5.59 26.64
N SER A 288 -18.04 4.51 25.87
CA SER A 288 -16.83 3.71 25.64
C SER A 288 -16.65 3.43 24.15
N CYS A 289 -15.41 3.49 23.67
CA CYS A 289 -15.10 3.18 22.28
C CYS A 289 -15.44 1.71 21.98
N ILE A 290 -15.15 0.82 22.93
CA ILE A 290 -15.43 -0.62 22.90
C ILE A 290 -16.77 -1.02 23.56
N ALA A 291 -17.73 -0.10 23.68
CA ALA A 291 -19.07 -0.47 24.13
C ALA A 291 -19.81 -1.23 23.03
N ILE A 292 -20.61 -2.23 23.43
CA ILE A 292 -21.55 -2.88 22.53
C ILE A 292 -22.57 -1.84 22.06
N LYS A 293 -22.62 -1.63 20.74
CA LYS A 293 -23.51 -0.63 20.11
C LYS A 293 -24.54 -1.24 19.18
N ARG A 294 -24.38 -2.51 18.80
CA ARG A 294 -25.35 -3.28 18.01
C ARG A 294 -25.42 -4.70 18.53
N VAL A 295 -26.60 -5.18 18.93
CA VAL A 295 -26.77 -6.55 19.40
C VAL A 295 -27.53 -7.34 18.35
N PHE A 296 -26.88 -8.27 17.67
CA PHE A 296 -27.49 -9.19 16.72
C PHE A 296 -27.89 -10.48 17.44
N ILE A 297 -29.18 -10.82 17.46
CA ILE A 297 -29.72 -11.94 18.21
C ILE A 297 -30.38 -12.94 17.26
N HIS A 298 -30.03 -14.22 17.40
CA HIS A 298 -30.63 -15.27 16.57
C HIS A 298 -32.14 -15.35 16.78
N GLU A 299 -32.90 -15.51 15.69
CA GLU A 299 -34.35 -15.36 15.68
C GLU A 299 -35.09 -16.26 16.67
N THR A 300 -34.55 -17.46 16.93
CA THR A 300 -35.13 -18.48 17.83
C THR A 300 -35.08 -18.09 19.30
N ILE A 301 -34.17 -17.19 19.70
CA ILE A 301 -34.04 -16.69 21.07
C ILE A 301 -34.37 -15.20 21.20
N TYR A 302 -34.53 -14.48 20.07
CA TYR A 302 -34.72 -13.03 19.99
C TYR A 302 -35.67 -12.48 21.06
N ARG A 303 -36.91 -13.00 21.12
CA ARG A 303 -37.94 -12.49 22.04
C ARG A 303 -37.57 -12.71 23.51
N ARG A 304 -36.97 -13.87 23.84
CA ARG A 304 -36.56 -14.19 25.21
C ARG A 304 -35.44 -13.27 25.67
N LEU A 305 -34.45 -13.04 24.80
CA LEU A 305 -33.33 -12.15 25.13
C LEU A 305 -33.75 -10.68 25.19
N LEU A 306 -34.63 -10.22 24.30
CA LEU A 306 -35.19 -8.86 24.35
C LEU A 306 -35.87 -8.58 25.69
N ILE A 307 -36.71 -9.51 26.17
CA ILE A 307 -37.41 -9.36 27.46
C ILE A 307 -36.40 -9.35 28.61
N ALA A 308 -35.49 -10.32 28.66
CA ALA A 308 -34.47 -10.40 29.71
C ALA A 308 -33.58 -9.15 29.77
N MET A 309 -33.21 -8.60 28.60
CA MET A 309 -32.44 -7.37 28.48
C MET A 309 -33.21 -6.16 29.03
N ALA A 310 -34.48 -6.00 28.64
CA ALA A 310 -35.33 -4.91 29.12
C ALA A 310 -35.60 -5.00 30.63
N GLU A 311 -35.79 -6.21 31.16
CA GLU A 311 -35.97 -6.46 32.60
C GLU A 311 -34.72 -6.10 33.40
N PHE A 312 -33.54 -6.52 32.95
CA PHE A 312 -32.28 -6.18 33.61
C PHE A 312 -31.98 -4.67 33.52
N VAL A 313 -32.14 -4.04 32.36
CA VAL A 313 -31.88 -2.60 32.22
C VAL A 313 -32.80 -1.77 33.11
N ARG A 314 -34.05 -2.21 33.35
CA ARG A 314 -34.97 -1.57 34.30
C ARG A 314 -34.46 -1.55 35.74
N THR A 315 -33.60 -2.50 36.13
CA THR A 315 -33.05 -2.53 37.49
C THR A 315 -31.86 -1.59 37.69
N LEU A 316 -31.32 -1.02 36.61
CA LEU A 316 -30.14 -0.16 36.68
C LEU A 316 -30.53 1.26 37.11
N LYS A 317 -29.95 1.73 38.21
CA LYS A 317 -30.17 3.09 38.70
C LYS A 317 -29.43 4.11 37.82
N VAL A 318 -30.19 5.10 37.34
CA VAL A 318 -29.67 6.33 36.72
C VAL A 318 -29.62 7.40 37.80
N GLY A 319 -28.48 8.09 37.97
CA GLY A 319 -28.32 9.05 39.07
C GLY A 319 -26.97 9.75 39.08
N ASP A 320 -26.79 10.66 40.04
CA ASP A 320 -25.49 11.29 40.27
C ASP A 320 -24.45 10.23 40.66
N GLY A 321 -23.20 10.43 40.22
CA GLY A 321 -22.13 9.45 40.41
C GLY A 321 -21.68 9.27 41.87
N PHE A 322 -22.04 10.18 42.79
CA PHE A 322 -21.78 10.05 44.23
C PHE A 322 -22.92 9.37 44.99
N GLU A 323 -24.08 9.18 44.38
CA GLU A 323 -25.14 8.43 45.01
C GLU A 323 -24.81 6.94 45.05
N GLU A 324 -25.19 6.27 46.15
CA GLU A 324 -25.08 4.82 46.27
C GLU A 324 -25.89 4.12 45.17
N ASP A 325 -25.37 2.96 44.72
CA ASP A 325 -25.95 2.07 43.71
C ASP A 325 -26.17 2.67 42.31
N THR A 326 -25.73 3.91 42.04
CA THR A 326 -25.79 4.46 40.68
C THR A 326 -24.96 3.63 39.72
N PHE A 327 -25.58 3.14 38.65
CA PHE A 327 -24.89 2.43 37.57
C PHE A 327 -24.71 3.31 36.33
N ILE A 328 -25.71 4.14 36.00
CA ILE A 328 -25.70 5.04 34.84
C ILE A 328 -25.60 6.48 35.33
N GLY A 329 -24.44 7.11 35.10
CA GLY A 329 -24.23 8.55 35.37
C GLY A 329 -24.75 9.45 34.23
N PRO A 330 -24.55 10.77 34.31
CA PRO A 330 -24.83 11.68 33.20
C PRO A 330 -23.86 11.47 32.02
N ILE A 331 -24.24 11.97 30.85
CA ILE A 331 -23.33 12.19 29.73
C ILE A 331 -22.33 13.29 30.11
N THR A 332 -21.05 13.10 29.79
CA THR A 332 -19.96 13.93 30.36
C THR A 332 -19.99 15.40 29.94
N ASN A 333 -20.54 15.74 28.77
CA ASN A 333 -20.54 17.12 28.28
C ASN A 333 -21.76 17.42 27.39
N SER A 334 -22.05 18.71 27.23
CA SER A 334 -23.21 19.20 26.47
C SER A 334 -23.19 18.78 25.00
N VAL A 335 -22.03 18.81 24.35
CA VAL A 335 -21.91 18.44 22.92
C VAL A 335 -22.30 16.99 22.69
N GLN A 336 -21.82 16.08 23.56
CA GLN A 336 -22.20 14.69 23.48
C GLN A 336 -23.66 14.47 23.91
N TYR A 337 -24.14 15.20 24.92
CA TYR A 337 -25.54 15.16 25.35
C TYR A 337 -26.48 15.51 24.19
N ASP A 338 -26.21 16.60 23.48
CA ASP A 338 -26.98 17.03 22.31
C ASP A 338 -26.93 16.01 21.17
N ARG A 339 -25.78 15.36 20.94
CA ARG A 339 -25.66 14.26 19.97
C ARG A 339 -26.59 13.10 20.30
N VAL A 340 -26.60 12.64 21.56
CA VAL A 340 -27.45 11.53 22.00
C VAL A 340 -28.93 11.93 21.95
N ARG A 341 -29.27 13.16 22.35
CA ARG A 341 -30.62 13.72 22.22
C ARG A 341 -31.08 13.76 20.76
N GLY A 342 -30.19 14.06 19.82
CA GLY A 342 -30.48 14.03 18.39
C GLY A 342 -30.75 12.63 17.82
N LEU A 343 -30.15 11.58 18.40
CA LEU A 343 -30.47 10.18 18.05
C LEU A 343 -31.81 9.74 18.66
N LEU A 344 -32.12 10.17 19.88
CA LEU A 344 -33.43 9.93 20.50
C LEU A 344 -34.57 10.63 19.74
N ALA A 345 -34.34 11.86 19.26
CA ALA A 345 -35.28 12.55 18.40
C ALA A 345 -35.53 11.78 17.09
N ASP A 346 -34.47 11.30 16.43
CA ASP A 346 -34.58 10.48 15.22
C ASP A 346 -35.36 9.18 15.44
N ILE A 347 -35.13 8.51 16.58
CA ILE A 347 -35.89 7.33 16.99
C ILE A 347 -37.39 7.64 17.10
N SER A 348 -37.74 8.77 17.71
CA SER A 348 -39.13 9.22 17.86
C SER A 348 -39.75 9.64 16.53
N ASP A 349 -39.05 10.45 15.74
CA ASP A 349 -39.52 11.01 14.46
C ASP A 349 -39.78 9.91 13.42
N ASN A 350 -38.94 8.86 13.42
CA ASN A 350 -39.12 7.68 12.56
C ASN A 350 -40.00 6.59 13.19
N GLN A 351 -40.60 6.83 14.36
CA GLN A 351 -41.50 5.91 15.07
C GLN A 351 -40.88 4.51 15.28
N LEU A 352 -39.59 4.46 15.59
CA LEU A 352 -38.90 3.20 15.83
C LEU A 352 -39.42 2.56 17.12
N LYS A 353 -39.62 1.24 17.08
CA LYS A 353 -40.18 0.49 18.22
C LYS A 353 -39.16 0.41 19.36
N LEU A 354 -39.61 0.66 20.58
CA LEU A 354 -38.79 0.53 21.78
C LEU A 354 -39.06 -0.80 22.49
N ALA A 355 -38.00 -1.53 22.82
CA ALA A 355 -38.06 -2.66 23.76
C ALA A 355 -38.07 -2.18 25.22
N TYR A 356 -37.38 -1.06 25.47
CA TYR A 356 -37.33 -0.41 26.77
C TYR A 356 -37.11 1.10 26.60
N ASP A 357 -37.89 1.88 27.34
CA ASP A 357 -37.75 3.32 27.47
C ASP A 357 -37.60 3.67 28.95
N GLY A 358 -36.41 4.13 29.35
CA GLY A 358 -36.09 4.46 30.74
C GLY A 358 -36.58 5.84 31.21
N THR A 359 -37.28 6.61 30.38
CA THR A 359 -37.66 8.00 30.69
C THR A 359 -38.49 8.15 31.96
N GLU A 360 -39.34 7.16 32.29
CA GLU A 360 -40.14 7.18 33.52
C GLU A 360 -39.28 7.08 34.80
N THR A 361 -38.13 6.43 34.72
CA THR A 361 -37.22 6.14 35.85
C THR A 361 -36.04 7.10 35.96
N SER A 362 -35.89 8.02 35.01
CA SER A 362 -34.73 8.93 35.00
C SER A 362 -34.87 10.08 36.01
N PRO A 363 -33.75 10.52 36.61
CA PRO A 363 -33.75 11.65 37.54
C PRO A 363 -34.41 12.88 36.93
N ARG A 364 -35.37 13.44 37.65
CA ARG A 364 -35.91 14.78 37.34
C ARG A 364 -34.99 15.80 38.01
N GLY A 365 -34.08 16.39 37.25
CA GLY A 365 -33.08 17.29 37.80
C GLY A 365 -32.32 18.08 36.74
N ARG A 366 -31.39 18.92 37.20
CA ARG A 366 -30.37 19.55 36.35
C ARG A 366 -29.28 18.52 36.05
N GLY A 367 -28.59 18.65 34.93
CA GLY A 367 -27.53 17.72 34.51
C GLY A 367 -27.76 17.11 33.13
N PHE A 368 -26.74 16.46 32.57
CA PHE A 368 -26.77 15.84 31.24
C PHE A 368 -27.22 14.38 31.29
N PHE A 369 -28.32 14.09 32.00
CA PHE A 369 -28.82 12.72 32.17
C PHE A 369 -29.59 12.24 30.94
N VAL A 370 -29.25 11.04 30.44
CA VAL A 370 -29.98 10.37 29.37
C VAL A 370 -30.46 9.01 29.86
N SER A 371 -31.75 8.76 29.67
CA SER A 371 -32.39 7.49 30.00
C SER A 371 -31.87 6.35 29.13
N PRO A 372 -31.58 5.17 29.70
CA PRO A 372 -31.22 4.01 28.89
C PRO A 372 -32.38 3.64 27.97
N THR A 373 -32.10 3.43 26.68
CA THR A 373 -33.12 3.15 25.66
C THR A 373 -32.69 1.96 24.80
N ILE A 374 -33.59 0.99 24.64
CA ILE A 374 -33.36 -0.20 23.80
C ILE A 374 -34.32 -0.15 22.62
N VAL A 375 -33.79 -0.12 21.40
CA VAL A 375 -34.59 -0.09 20.16
C VAL A 375 -34.81 -1.52 19.64
N ASP A 376 -36.06 -1.91 19.43
CA ASP A 376 -36.49 -3.24 18.99
C ASP A 376 -36.47 -3.34 17.45
N ASN A 377 -35.49 -4.08 16.94
CA ASN A 377 -35.32 -4.47 15.54
C ASN A 377 -35.54 -3.33 14.53
N PRO A 378 -34.83 -2.19 14.66
CA PRO A 378 -34.95 -1.11 13.70
C PRO A 378 -34.34 -1.52 12.34
N PRO A 379 -34.66 -0.79 11.24
CA PRO A 379 -33.99 -0.99 9.96
C PRO A 379 -32.46 -0.83 10.07
N ASP A 380 -31.72 -1.62 9.29
CA ASP A 380 -30.24 -1.61 9.30
C ASP A 380 -29.63 -0.25 8.94
N GLU A 381 -30.36 0.57 8.17
CA GLU A 381 -29.95 1.91 7.73
C GLU A 381 -30.32 3.01 8.74
N SER A 382 -31.02 2.69 9.83
CA SER A 382 -31.37 3.68 10.85
C SER A 382 -30.12 4.25 11.53
N ARG A 383 -30.20 5.52 11.96
CA ARG A 383 -29.02 6.21 12.53
C ARG A 383 -28.50 5.52 13.79
N ILE A 384 -29.37 4.96 14.62
CA ILE A 384 -29.00 4.19 15.82
C ILE A 384 -28.21 2.91 15.49
N VAL A 385 -28.32 2.36 14.28
CA VAL A 385 -27.54 1.21 13.82
C VAL A 385 -26.25 1.67 13.15
N VAL A 386 -26.28 2.71 12.31
CA VAL A 386 -25.12 3.11 11.48
C VAL A 386 -24.11 3.95 12.26
N GLU A 387 -24.58 4.92 13.05
CA GLU A 387 -23.72 5.87 13.75
C GLU A 387 -23.24 5.32 15.10
N GLU A 388 -22.08 5.78 15.58
CA GLU A 388 -21.67 5.59 16.97
C GLU A 388 -22.51 6.48 17.89
N PRO A 389 -23.33 5.90 18.82
CA PRO A 389 -24.16 6.70 19.72
C PRO A 389 -23.34 7.35 20.83
N PHE A 390 -22.40 6.58 21.41
CA PHE A 390 -21.56 6.98 22.55
C PHE A 390 -22.39 7.53 23.72
N GLY A 391 -23.48 6.82 24.03
CA GLY A 391 -24.48 7.14 25.04
C GLY A 391 -25.30 5.89 25.38
N PRO A 392 -26.23 5.94 26.36
CA PRO A 392 -26.89 4.76 26.89
C PRO A 392 -28.05 4.27 25.99
N ILE A 393 -27.86 4.26 24.68
CA ILE A 393 -28.87 3.87 23.69
C ILE A 393 -28.29 2.86 22.70
N PHE A 394 -28.99 1.76 22.44
CA PHE A 394 -28.53 0.73 21.50
C PHE A 394 -29.69 -0.08 20.89
N PRO A 395 -29.53 -0.64 19.68
CA PRO A 395 -30.54 -1.47 19.02
C PRO A 395 -30.31 -2.97 19.23
N LEU A 396 -31.41 -3.73 19.22
CA LEU A 396 -31.43 -5.19 19.13
C LEU A 396 -31.90 -5.62 17.74
N LEU A 397 -31.05 -6.30 16.98
CA LEU A 397 -31.28 -6.70 15.59
C LEU A 397 -31.47 -8.21 15.50
N LYS A 398 -32.40 -8.67 14.67
CA LYS A 398 -32.63 -10.11 14.45
C LYS A 398 -31.72 -10.65 13.33
N TRP A 399 -31.27 -11.90 13.45
CA TRP A 399 -30.64 -12.65 12.37
C TRP A 399 -31.03 -14.13 12.38
N SER A 400 -30.80 -14.82 11.25
CA SER A 400 -31.14 -16.24 11.09
C SER A 400 -30.00 -17.03 10.42
N GLU A 401 -29.27 -16.42 9.47
CA GLU A 401 -28.17 -17.08 8.75
C GLU A 401 -26.80 -16.52 9.15
N GLU A 402 -25.84 -17.41 9.44
CA GLU A 402 -24.50 -17.05 9.95
C GLU A 402 -23.74 -16.12 8.98
N ASP A 403 -23.75 -16.43 7.68
CA ASP A 403 -23.07 -15.61 6.68
C ASP A 403 -23.73 -14.24 6.47
N GLU A 404 -25.03 -14.12 6.75
CA GLU A 404 -25.77 -12.86 6.66
C GLU A 404 -25.44 -11.94 7.83
N VAL A 405 -25.47 -12.45 9.06
CA VAL A 405 -25.15 -11.64 10.25
C VAL A 405 -23.69 -11.19 10.23
N ILE A 406 -22.77 -12.00 9.72
CA ILE A 406 -21.37 -11.62 9.55
C ILE A 406 -21.24 -10.43 8.59
N LYS A 407 -21.98 -10.44 7.47
CA LYS A 407 -21.99 -9.32 6.52
C LYS A 407 -22.53 -8.05 7.18
N ARG A 408 -23.61 -8.16 7.96
CA ARG A 408 -24.24 -7.02 8.66
C ARG A 408 -23.39 -6.48 9.80
N ALA A 409 -22.80 -7.34 10.62
CA ALA A 409 -21.86 -6.96 11.65
C ALA A 409 -20.67 -6.18 11.07
N ASN A 410 -20.17 -6.62 9.91
CA ASN A 410 -19.07 -5.98 9.19
C ASN A 410 -19.47 -4.76 8.34
N LYS A 411 -20.76 -4.53 8.06
CA LYS A 411 -21.31 -3.39 7.30
C LYS A 411 -21.29 -2.12 8.15
N THR A 412 -20.09 -1.66 8.45
CA THR A 412 -19.81 -0.43 9.19
C THR A 412 -18.41 0.06 8.82
N GLU A 413 -18.18 1.37 8.87
CA GLU A 413 -16.86 1.96 8.65
C GLU A 413 -15.89 1.70 9.82
N TYR A 414 -16.43 1.39 10.99
CA TYR A 414 -15.69 1.08 12.21
C TYR A 414 -15.23 -0.40 12.24
N GLY A 415 -14.25 -0.68 13.09
CA GLY A 415 -13.67 -2.00 13.29
C GLY A 415 -12.85 -2.07 14.58
N LEU A 416 -13.41 -1.60 15.70
CA LEU A 416 -12.71 -1.58 16.98
C LEU A 416 -12.87 -2.91 17.72
N GLY A 417 -14.02 -3.13 18.37
CA GLY A 417 -14.33 -4.39 19.05
C GLY A 417 -15.49 -5.14 18.40
N ALA A 418 -15.60 -6.43 18.72
CA ALA A 418 -16.73 -7.29 18.39
C ALA A 418 -16.84 -8.44 19.41
N SER A 419 -18.01 -9.04 19.56
CA SER A 419 -18.15 -10.25 20.39
C SER A 419 -19.09 -11.27 19.78
N VAL A 420 -18.85 -12.54 20.13
CA VAL A 420 -19.66 -13.68 19.75
C VAL A 420 -20.07 -14.41 21.02
N TRP A 421 -21.35 -14.69 21.15
CA TRP A 421 -21.94 -15.36 22.31
C TRP A 421 -22.54 -16.69 21.85
N THR A 422 -21.85 -17.78 22.14
CA THR A 422 -22.21 -19.15 21.73
C THR A 422 -21.54 -20.18 22.64
N ASN A 423 -22.20 -21.31 22.86
CA ASN A 423 -21.63 -22.47 23.53
C ASN A 423 -20.93 -23.43 22.56
N ASP A 424 -21.04 -23.24 21.23
CA ASP A 424 -20.34 -24.00 20.19
C ASP A 424 -18.97 -23.35 19.85
N PRO A 425 -17.84 -23.99 20.24
CA PRO A 425 -16.50 -23.48 19.92
C PRO A 425 -16.20 -23.44 18.42
N ALA A 426 -16.78 -24.35 17.63
CA ALA A 426 -16.58 -24.38 16.19
C ALA A 426 -17.29 -23.20 15.53
N GLN A 427 -18.50 -22.85 16.00
CA GLN A 427 -19.21 -21.66 15.57
C GLN A 427 -18.48 -20.39 15.96
N ALA A 428 -18.02 -20.28 17.21
CA ALA A 428 -17.19 -19.16 17.65
C ALA A 428 -15.99 -18.96 16.71
N GLN A 429 -15.28 -20.04 16.36
CA GLN A 429 -14.10 -19.94 15.50
C GLN A 429 -14.41 -19.53 14.05
N ARG A 430 -15.61 -19.85 13.53
CA ARG A 430 -16.04 -19.36 12.21
C ARG A 430 -16.29 -17.86 12.23
N PHE A 431 -16.92 -17.34 13.29
CA PHE A 431 -17.11 -15.90 13.46
C PHE A 431 -15.79 -15.15 13.66
N LEU A 432 -14.90 -15.64 14.54
CA LEU A 432 -13.60 -15.03 14.83
C LEU A 432 -12.78 -14.76 13.57
N LYS A 433 -12.77 -15.71 12.61
CA LYS A 433 -12.04 -15.60 11.34
C LYS A 433 -12.62 -14.58 10.36
N LYS A 434 -13.90 -14.23 10.49
CA LYS A 434 -14.65 -13.46 9.48
C LYS A 434 -15.03 -12.06 9.96
N LEU A 435 -15.05 -11.80 11.27
CA LEU A 435 -15.31 -10.48 11.83
C LEU A 435 -14.12 -9.53 11.60
N LYS A 436 -14.41 -8.30 11.18
CA LYS A 436 -13.41 -7.27 10.84
C LYS A 436 -13.34 -6.22 11.94
N ALA A 437 -12.81 -6.62 13.10
CA ALA A 437 -12.51 -5.78 14.25
C ALA A 437 -11.14 -6.15 14.82
N GLY A 438 -10.48 -5.23 15.52
CA GLY A 438 -9.15 -5.49 16.08
C GLY A 438 -9.16 -6.21 17.42
N MET A 439 -10.28 -6.14 18.16
CA MET A 439 -10.53 -6.95 19.35
C MET A 439 -11.80 -7.78 19.14
N ILE A 440 -11.71 -9.10 19.34
CA ILE A 440 -12.86 -9.98 19.23
C ILE A 440 -12.93 -10.89 20.44
N TRP A 441 -14.02 -10.81 21.19
CA TRP A 441 -14.27 -11.61 22.39
C TRP A 441 -15.26 -12.76 22.13
N VAL A 442 -15.13 -13.84 22.90
CA VAL A 442 -16.08 -14.96 22.89
C VAL A 442 -16.66 -15.11 24.29
N ASN A 443 -17.99 -15.01 24.41
CA ASN A 443 -18.73 -15.08 25.68
C ASN A 443 -18.34 -14.01 26.73
N SER A 444 -17.68 -12.95 26.28
CA SER A 444 -17.40 -11.73 27.03
C SER A 444 -17.35 -10.53 26.08
N HIS A 445 -17.17 -9.32 26.62
CA HIS A 445 -16.96 -8.10 25.84
C HIS A 445 -16.22 -7.07 26.70
N ALA A 446 -15.38 -6.25 26.07
CA ALA A 446 -14.58 -5.23 26.74
C ALA A 446 -13.71 -5.75 27.90
N GLU A 447 -13.34 -7.03 27.88
CA GLU A 447 -12.33 -7.60 28.77
C GLU A 447 -10.95 -7.29 28.19
N LEU A 448 -10.30 -6.26 28.75
CA LEU A 448 -8.96 -5.84 28.37
C LEU A 448 -7.93 -6.39 29.34
N TYR A 449 -6.79 -6.79 28.79
CA TYR A 449 -5.61 -7.20 29.55
C TYR A 449 -4.44 -6.31 29.15
N PRO A 450 -3.71 -5.69 30.10
CA PRO A 450 -2.63 -4.76 29.77
C PRO A 450 -1.50 -5.32 28.89
N ASN A 451 -1.33 -6.64 28.88
CA ASN A 451 -0.34 -7.35 28.07
C ASN A 451 -0.84 -7.75 26.67
N VAL A 452 -2.11 -7.52 26.36
CA VAL A 452 -2.72 -7.78 25.05
C VAL A 452 -2.83 -6.46 24.28
N ALA A 453 -2.46 -6.48 23.00
CA ALA A 453 -2.52 -5.30 22.17
C ALA A 453 -3.97 -4.89 21.87
N VAL A 454 -4.21 -3.58 21.89
CA VAL A 454 -5.46 -2.91 21.51
C VAL A 454 -5.17 -2.10 20.25
N GLY A 455 -5.89 -2.38 19.17
CA GLY A 455 -5.75 -1.63 17.92
C GLY A 455 -7.03 -1.67 17.10
N GLY A 456 -7.49 -0.55 16.58
CA GLY A 456 -8.63 -0.49 15.66
C GLY A 456 -8.31 -0.90 14.22
N HIS A 457 -9.26 -1.53 13.54
CA HIS A 457 -9.26 -1.73 12.08
C HIS A 457 -10.07 -0.65 11.36
N LYS A 458 -9.92 -0.53 10.04
CA LYS A 458 -10.69 0.40 9.18
C LYS A 458 -10.60 1.86 9.68
N GLN A 459 -11.73 2.53 9.93
CA GLN A 459 -11.77 3.92 10.43
C GLN A 459 -11.66 4.01 11.97
N SER A 460 -11.49 2.88 12.66
CA SER A 460 -11.34 2.86 14.12
C SER A 460 -9.91 3.11 14.60
N GLY A 461 -8.91 3.18 13.72
CA GLY A 461 -7.58 3.52 14.18
C GLY A 461 -6.43 3.14 13.27
N LEU A 462 -5.23 3.50 13.72
CA LEU A 462 -3.93 3.18 13.13
C LEU A 462 -2.93 2.92 14.27
N GLY A 463 -2.17 1.83 14.18
CA GLY A 463 -1.24 1.41 15.23
C GLY A 463 -1.92 0.64 16.37
N ALA A 464 -1.17 0.40 17.44
CA ALA A 464 -1.64 -0.33 18.61
C ALA A 464 -1.23 0.39 19.91
N GLU A 465 -2.01 0.14 20.96
CA GLU A 465 -1.75 0.46 22.36
C GLU A 465 -1.71 -0.84 23.18
N GLN A 466 -1.12 -0.80 24.38
CA GLN A 466 -0.99 -1.96 25.28
C GLN A 466 -0.19 -3.14 24.68
N GLY A 467 0.21 -4.08 25.54
CA GLY A 467 1.05 -5.21 25.16
C GLY A 467 2.39 -4.82 24.53
N ILE A 468 3.05 -5.82 23.93
CA ILE A 468 4.36 -5.65 23.28
C ILE A 468 4.25 -4.76 22.02
N GLU A 469 3.17 -4.88 21.25
CA GLU A 469 2.97 -4.06 20.05
C GLU A 469 2.75 -2.58 20.41
N GLY A 470 2.01 -2.31 21.50
CA GLY A 470 1.89 -0.97 22.06
C GLY A 470 3.21 -0.40 22.55
N LEU A 471 4.11 -1.22 23.12
CA LEU A 471 5.47 -0.79 23.48
C LEU A 471 6.30 -0.43 22.25
N LYS A 472 6.33 -1.32 21.24
CA LYS A 472 7.07 -1.09 19.98
C LYS A 472 6.60 0.18 19.27
N ALA A 473 5.34 0.57 19.42
CA ALA A 473 4.81 1.81 18.84
C ALA A 473 5.48 3.09 19.37
N TYR A 474 6.26 3.03 20.46
CA TYR A 474 7.05 4.12 21.04
C TYR A 474 8.55 3.97 20.75
N CYS A 475 8.93 3.07 19.85
CA CYS A 475 10.32 2.84 19.49
C CYS A 475 10.57 3.08 18.00
N ASN A 476 11.75 3.62 17.71
CA ASN A 476 12.44 3.31 16.48
C ASN A 476 13.01 1.91 16.56
N VAL A 477 13.04 1.32 15.39
CA VAL A 477 13.45 -0.03 15.19
C VAL A 477 14.93 0.22 14.74
N HIS A 478 15.92 -0.45 15.32
CA HIS A 478 17.36 -0.22 15.07
C HIS A 478 18.13 -1.52 14.79
N ASN A 479 18.62 -1.66 13.57
CA ASN A 479 19.45 -2.77 13.11
C ASN A 479 20.94 -2.53 13.40
N MET A 480 21.60 -3.51 14.02
CA MET A 480 23.04 -3.51 14.26
C MET A 480 23.72 -4.71 13.61
N ASP A 481 24.56 -4.45 12.61
CA ASP A 481 25.47 -5.45 12.05
C ASP A 481 26.84 -5.37 12.75
N ARG A 482 27.25 -6.46 13.40
CA ARG A 482 28.61 -6.60 13.96
C ARG A 482 29.40 -7.63 13.16
N ILE A 483 30.49 -7.18 12.56
CA ILE A 483 31.52 -8.06 11.97
C ILE A 483 32.34 -8.66 13.12
N ARG A 484 32.30 -9.98 13.28
CA ARG A 484 33.03 -10.70 14.35
C ARG A 484 34.53 -10.80 14.08
N SER A 485 35.00 -10.56 12.85
CA SER A 485 36.39 -10.80 12.41
C SER A 485 37.41 -9.71 12.76
N LEU A 486 37.09 -8.74 13.62
CA LEU A 486 38.02 -7.65 14.00
C LEU A 486 39.02 -8.01 15.12
N LEU A 487 39.05 -9.26 15.58
CA LEU A 487 40.07 -9.75 16.52
C LEU A 487 40.92 -10.85 15.86
N PRO A 488 42.27 -10.77 15.91
CA PRO A 488 43.13 -11.77 15.30
C PRO A 488 43.00 -13.10 16.08
N ARG A 489 42.49 -14.15 15.43
CA ARG A 489 42.52 -15.51 15.99
C ARG A 489 43.97 -16.01 15.97
N ASN A 490 44.54 -16.24 17.16
CA ASN A 490 45.77 -17.01 17.32
C ASN A 490 45.51 -18.45 16.89
N LYS A 491 46.29 -18.92 15.91
CA LYS A 491 46.41 -20.33 15.55
C LYS A 491 46.95 -21.11 16.74
N THR A 492 46.20 -22.08 17.23
CA THR A 492 46.71 -23.37 17.73
C THR A 492 45.53 -24.25 18.12
N ASP A 493 45.46 -25.42 17.47
CA ASP A 493 44.86 -26.69 17.92
C ASP A 493 43.97 -27.32 16.83
N GLU A 494 44.64 -27.85 15.81
CA GLU A 494 44.24 -29.11 15.16
C GLU A 494 44.85 -30.27 15.97
N PRO A 495 44.16 -31.41 16.08
CA PRO A 495 44.42 -32.53 15.16
C PRO A 495 43.09 -33.22 14.75
N GLU A 496 42.95 -34.03 13.70
CA GLU A 496 43.91 -34.90 13.01
C GLU A 496 43.27 -35.37 11.68
N TYR A 497 44.16 -35.65 10.72
CA TYR A 497 44.00 -36.12 9.34
C TYR A 497 43.48 -37.59 9.31
N GLU A 498 42.75 -38.13 8.31
CA GLU A 498 43.26 -38.49 6.97
C GLU A 498 42.16 -38.91 5.95
N PRO A 499 42.48 -38.91 4.64
CA PRO A 499 41.56 -38.83 3.51
C PRO A 499 41.45 -40.11 2.66
N LEU A 500 40.51 -40.11 1.71
CA LEU A 500 40.65 -40.80 0.42
C LEU A 500 40.65 -39.68 -0.64
N ASN A 501 41.81 -39.25 -1.17
CA ASN A 501 42.57 -39.84 -2.30
C ASN A 501 41.64 -40.38 -3.39
N GLU A 502 41.71 -40.01 -4.66
CA GLU A 502 42.69 -39.37 -5.54
C GLU A 502 41.84 -39.01 -6.80
N GLU A 503 42.08 -38.04 -7.68
CA GLU A 503 43.22 -37.24 -8.10
C GLU A 503 42.56 -36.17 -9.03
N SER A 504 42.78 -34.88 -8.82
CA SER A 504 43.87 -34.10 -9.45
C SER A 504 43.57 -33.84 -10.95
N GLN A 505 43.55 -32.62 -11.48
CA GLN A 505 44.50 -31.53 -11.30
C GLN A 505 43.98 -30.20 -11.91
N SER A 506 44.22 -29.13 -11.15
CA SER A 506 44.87 -27.88 -11.60
C SER A 506 44.09 -26.73 -12.25
N HIS A 507 44.39 -25.56 -11.63
CA HIS A 507 44.46 -24.18 -12.12
C HIS A 507 43.22 -23.29 -12.10
N GLU A 508 43.18 -22.48 -11.02
CA GLU A 508 42.90 -21.04 -10.99
C GLU A 508 42.30 -20.44 -12.27
N ARG A 509 41.02 -20.06 -12.19
CA ARG A 509 40.56 -18.70 -12.51
C ARG A 509 39.10 -18.48 -12.12
N THR A 510 38.89 -17.35 -11.43
CA THR A 510 37.63 -16.60 -11.27
C THR A 510 36.68 -17.07 -10.16
N LEU A 511 36.98 -16.63 -8.94
CA LEU A 511 35.99 -16.37 -7.90
C LEU A 511 35.03 -15.28 -8.40
N SER A 512 33.88 -15.69 -8.94
CA SER A 512 32.68 -14.86 -8.97
C SER A 512 31.76 -15.33 -7.84
N SER A 513 31.49 -14.42 -6.92
CA SER A 513 30.48 -14.49 -5.87
C SER A 513 29.20 -15.21 -6.31
N HIS A 514 28.86 -16.32 -5.65
CA HIS A 514 27.49 -16.78 -5.57
C HIS A 514 26.89 -16.26 -4.26
N ASN A 515 26.10 -15.19 -4.43
CA ASN A 515 25.11 -14.72 -3.48
C ASN A 515 24.16 -15.88 -3.16
N VAL A 516 24.05 -16.27 -1.90
CA VAL A 516 22.84 -16.92 -1.41
C VAL A 516 21.88 -15.79 -1.03
N ALA A 517 21.22 -15.24 -2.05
CA ALA A 517 19.96 -14.54 -1.87
C ALA A 517 18.88 -15.61 -1.71
N ASP A 518 17.91 -15.41 -0.81
CA ASP A 518 16.68 -16.19 -0.80
C ASP A 518 15.99 -16.03 -2.17
N ASP A 519 16.23 -16.99 -3.05
CA ASP A 519 15.86 -16.91 -4.46
C ASP A 519 14.36 -17.16 -4.61
N VAL A 520 13.61 -16.13 -5.02
CA VAL A 520 12.20 -16.29 -5.44
C VAL A 520 12.16 -17.37 -6.52
N PRO A 521 11.45 -18.50 -6.33
CA PRO A 521 11.55 -19.64 -7.23
C PRO A 521 10.98 -19.29 -8.61
N PHE A 522 11.79 -19.54 -9.64
CA PHE A 522 11.43 -19.37 -11.05
C PHE A 522 10.18 -20.19 -11.39
N SER A 523 9.27 -19.60 -12.18
CA SER A 523 8.08 -20.27 -12.66
C SER A 523 7.95 -20.14 -14.18
N TRP A 524 7.87 -21.29 -14.85
CA TRP A 524 7.57 -21.35 -16.29
C TRP A 524 6.20 -20.77 -16.64
N ILE A 525 5.24 -20.84 -15.72
CA ILE A 525 3.91 -20.23 -15.91
C ILE A 525 4.04 -18.70 -15.92
N GLU A 526 4.81 -18.13 -14.99
CA GLU A 526 5.04 -16.67 -14.92
C GLU A 526 5.80 -16.17 -16.13
N TYR A 527 6.84 -16.92 -16.52
CA TYR A 527 7.58 -16.66 -17.75
C TYR A 527 6.62 -16.61 -18.96
N GLY A 528 5.75 -17.62 -19.11
CA GLY A 528 4.76 -17.66 -20.19
C GLY A 528 3.78 -16.48 -20.17
N ILE A 529 3.34 -16.03 -19.00
CA ILE A 529 2.46 -14.85 -18.88
C ILE A 529 3.21 -13.56 -19.26
N PHE A 530 4.46 -13.39 -18.83
CA PHE A 530 5.28 -12.23 -19.22
C PHE A 530 5.61 -12.23 -20.71
N THR A 531 5.85 -13.40 -21.32
CA THR A 531 5.96 -13.54 -22.77
C THR A 531 4.67 -13.13 -23.46
N LEU A 532 3.50 -13.57 -22.98
CA LEU A 532 2.21 -13.16 -23.54
C LEU A 532 1.97 -11.65 -23.41
N LEU A 533 2.35 -11.03 -22.29
CA LEU A 533 2.30 -9.57 -22.13
C LEU A 533 3.20 -8.88 -23.16
N GLY A 534 4.43 -9.38 -23.37
CA GLY A 534 5.33 -8.89 -24.41
C GLY A 534 4.75 -8.99 -25.82
N VAL A 535 4.05 -10.09 -26.12
CA VAL A 535 3.30 -10.25 -27.38
C VAL A 535 2.22 -9.17 -27.48
N ALA A 536 1.37 -9.03 -26.45
CA ALA A 536 0.26 -8.09 -26.43
C ALA A 536 0.70 -6.63 -26.59
N MET A 537 1.90 -6.25 -26.13
CA MET A 537 2.46 -4.89 -26.29
C MET A 537 2.59 -4.45 -27.74
N LEU A 538 3.10 -5.34 -28.60
CA LEU A 538 3.37 -5.01 -30.01
C LEU A 538 2.26 -5.50 -30.94
N TRP A 539 1.39 -6.39 -30.46
CA TRP A 539 0.33 -6.98 -31.27
C TRP A 539 -0.59 -5.93 -31.88
N ALA A 540 -0.96 -4.94 -31.08
CA ALA A 540 -1.80 -3.83 -31.50
C ALA A 540 -1.22 -3.07 -32.70
N TRP A 541 0.07 -2.73 -32.63
CA TRP A 541 0.77 -2.07 -33.74
C TRP A 541 0.83 -2.95 -35.00
N ASN A 542 1.12 -4.23 -34.82
CA ASN A 542 1.20 -5.17 -35.93
C ASN A 542 -0.13 -5.34 -36.66
N MET A 543 -1.27 -5.19 -35.98
CA MET A 543 -2.57 -5.24 -36.65
C MET A 543 -2.84 -4.02 -37.54
N PHE A 544 -2.32 -2.83 -37.18
CA PHE A 544 -2.40 -1.67 -38.07
C PHE A 544 -1.53 -1.85 -39.32
N LEU A 545 -0.34 -2.47 -39.17
CA LEU A 545 0.50 -2.82 -40.32
C LEU A 545 -0.16 -3.88 -41.20
N ALA A 546 -0.75 -4.92 -40.61
CA ALA A 546 -1.45 -5.97 -41.34
C ALA A 546 -2.70 -5.46 -42.07
N ALA A 547 -3.38 -4.45 -41.51
CA ALA A 547 -4.54 -3.80 -42.11
C ALA A 547 -4.19 -2.71 -43.16
N ALA A 548 -2.90 -2.48 -43.47
CA ALA A 548 -2.51 -1.46 -44.44
C ALA A 548 -3.18 -1.59 -45.82
N PRO A 549 -3.34 -2.79 -46.43
CA PRO A 549 -4.06 -2.93 -47.70
C PRO A 549 -5.54 -2.52 -47.62
N TYR A 550 -6.17 -2.77 -46.47
CA TYR A 550 -7.54 -2.32 -46.22
C TYR A 550 -7.63 -0.79 -46.17
N PHE A 551 -6.69 -0.13 -45.49
CA PHE A 551 -6.63 1.32 -45.45
C PHE A 551 -6.34 1.95 -46.83
N GLN A 552 -5.47 1.35 -47.64
CA GLN A 552 -5.20 1.80 -49.01
C GLN A 552 -6.48 1.83 -49.85
N ARG A 553 -7.25 0.73 -49.84
CA ARG A 553 -8.55 0.68 -50.53
C ARG A 553 -9.54 1.69 -49.96
N ARG A 554 -9.55 1.86 -48.64
CA ARG A 554 -10.49 2.76 -47.94
C ARG A 554 -10.25 4.24 -48.22
N PHE A 555 -9.01 4.61 -48.52
CA PHE A 555 -8.59 5.97 -48.80
C PHE A 555 -8.36 6.25 -50.29
N GLN A 556 -8.65 5.29 -51.18
CA GLN A 556 -8.40 5.41 -52.62
C GLN A 556 -9.07 6.63 -53.29
N GLU A 557 -10.16 7.13 -52.71
CA GLU A 557 -10.93 8.27 -53.24
C GLU A 557 -10.43 9.64 -52.74
N ASP A 558 -9.41 9.67 -51.88
CA ASP A 558 -8.81 10.90 -51.33
C ASP A 558 -7.28 10.82 -51.46
N ASP A 559 -6.73 11.53 -52.45
CA ASP A 559 -5.31 11.54 -52.77
C ASP A 559 -4.44 11.93 -51.57
N TRP A 560 -4.91 12.87 -50.74
CA TRP A 560 -4.16 13.30 -49.56
C TRP A 560 -4.14 12.20 -48.51
N ALA A 561 -5.30 11.59 -48.21
CA ALA A 561 -5.39 10.50 -47.26
C ALA A 561 -4.56 9.29 -47.71
N LEU A 562 -4.62 8.91 -48.99
CA LEU A 562 -3.90 7.78 -49.56
C LEU A 562 -2.38 7.94 -49.46
N GLN A 563 -1.85 9.15 -49.67
CA GLN A 563 -0.42 9.41 -49.60
C GLN A 563 0.11 9.58 -48.16
N ASN A 564 -0.74 10.06 -47.25
CA ASN A 564 -0.29 10.50 -45.92
C ASN A 564 -0.76 9.62 -44.75
N PHE A 565 -1.64 8.63 -44.95
CA PHE A 565 -2.17 7.84 -43.83
C PHE A 565 -1.07 7.07 -43.07
N GLN A 566 -0.10 6.43 -43.74
CA GLN A 566 0.96 5.68 -43.04
C GLN A 566 1.90 6.60 -42.25
N PRO A 567 2.44 7.69 -42.81
CA PRO A 567 3.20 8.68 -42.03
C PRO A 567 2.40 9.29 -40.88
N ALA A 568 1.10 9.56 -41.07
CA ALA A 568 0.24 10.11 -40.04
C ALA A 568 0.01 9.13 -38.88
N ILE A 569 -0.31 7.87 -39.19
CA ILE A 569 -0.47 6.79 -38.20
C ILE A 569 0.83 6.61 -37.41
N LEU A 570 1.97 6.54 -38.10
CA LEU A 570 3.28 6.40 -37.46
C LEU A 570 3.62 7.59 -36.55
N SER A 571 3.34 8.81 -37.00
CA SER A 571 3.61 10.04 -36.23
C SER A 571 2.75 10.11 -34.97
N VAL A 572 1.43 9.92 -35.11
CA VAL A 572 0.50 9.90 -33.97
C VAL A 572 0.91 8.81 -32.99
N SER A 573 1.20 7.60 -33.49
CA SER A 573 1.56 6.49 -32.61
C SER A 573 2.83 6.76 -31.81
N THR A 574 3.87 7.19 -32.49
CA THR A 574 5.19 7.42 -31.90
C THR A 574 5.17 8.56 -30.89
N ILE A 575 4.55 9.69 -31.23
CA ILE A 575 4.48 10.87 -30.36
C ILE A 575 3.61 10.55 -29.14
N THR A 576 2.43 9.96 -29.33
CA THR A 576 1.53 9.64 -28.22
C THR A 576 2.16 8.63 -27.28
N ASN A 577 2.84 7.59 -27.79
CA ASN A 577 3.51 6.61 -26.94
C ASN A 577 4.69 7.25 -26.17
N LEU A 578 5.52 8.07 -26.82
CA LEU A 578 6.62 8.76 -26.14
C LEU A 578 6.12 9.70 -25.03
N VAL A 579 5.07 10.48 -25.29
CA VAL A 579 4.45 11.34 -24.28
C VAL A 579 3.87 10.51 -23.14
N ALA A 580 3.16 9.43 -23.44
CA ALA A 580 2.65 8.52 -22.41
C ALA A 580 3.78 7.98 -21.53
N MET A 581 4.87 7.50 -22.13
CA MET A 581 6.03 6.98 -21.39
C MET A 581 6.72 8.05 -20.53
N LEU A 582 6.87 9.27 -21.04
CA LEU A 582 7.43 10.40 -20.28
C LEU A 582 6.56 10.73 -19.07
N VAL A 583 5.24 10.83 -19.25
CA VAL A 583 4.30 11.11 -18.16
C VAL A 583 4.31 9.97 -17.14
N LEU A 584 4.11 8.74 -17.58
CA LEU A 584 3.94 7.57 -16.71
C LEU A 584 5.20 7.22 -15.93
N THR A 585 6.39 7.45 -16.50
CA THR A 585 7.66 7.19 -15.81
C THR A 585 7.96 8.24 -14.72
N ASN A 586 7.39 9.44 -14.84
CA ASN A 586 7.48 10.46 -13.78
C ASN A 586 6.44 10.25 -12.67
N ILE A 587 5.30 9.63 -12.97
CA ILE A 587 4.28 9.26 -11.97
C ILE A 587 4.69 7.94 -11.32
N GLN A 588 5.60 7.97 -10.34
CA GLN A 588 6.06 6.77 -9.63
C GLN A 588 5.29 6.54 -8.33
N TYR A 589 5.05 7.59 -7.54
CA TYR A 589 4.46 7.49 -6.19
C TYR A 589 3.05 6.88 -6.17
N SER A 590 2.19 7.28 -7.12
CA SER A 590 0.81 6.79 -7.23
C SER A 590 0.65 5.66 -8.25
N ALA A 591 1.75 5.06 -8.71
CA ALA A 591 1.71 4.04 -9.75
C ALA A 591 1.15 2.71 -9.22
N SER A 592 0.07 2.23 -9.84
CA SER A 592 -0.31 0.83 -9.78
C SER A 592 -0.01 0.18 -11.14
N TYR A 593 1.06 -0.60 -11.22
CA TYR A 593 1.45 -1.27 -12.47
C TYR A 593 0.44 -2.31 -12.95
N PRO A 594 -0.18 -3.13 -12.07
CA PRO A 594 -1.30 -3.97 -12.47
C PRO A 594 -2.47 -3.19 -13.07
N PHE A 595 -2.77 -2.01 -12.51
CA PHE A 595 -3.81 -1.14 -13.06
C PHE A 595 -3.42 -0.64 -14.45
N ARG A 596 -2.18 -0.16 -14.65
CA ARG A 596 -1.69 0.29 -15.97
C ARG A 596 -1.80 -0.81 -17.03
N ILE A 597 -1.36 -2.03 -16.70
CA ILE A 597 -1.43 -3.20 -17.61
C ILE A 597 -2.89 -3.53 -17.95
N ASN A 598 -3.76 -3.66 -16.95
CA ASN A 598 -5.17 -3.97 -17.18
C ASN A 598 -5.89 -2.87 -17.96
N SER A 599 -5.68 -1.59 -17.60
CA SER A 599 -6.24 -0.46 -18.33
C SER A 599 -5.82 -0.46 -19.79
N ALA A 600 -4.54 -0.72 -20.09
CA ALA A 600 -4.06 -0.83 -21.46
C ALA A 600 -4.76 -1.95 -22.23
N LEU A 601 -4.87 -3.14 -21.63
CA LEU A 601 -5.53 -4.29 -22.26
C LEU A 601 -7.03 -4.03 -22.49
N TYR A 602 -7.74 -3.40 -21.54
CA TYR A 602 -9.14 -3.00 -21.74
C TYR A 602 -9.29 -1.95 -22.84
N ILE A 603 -8.41 -0.94 -22.89
CA ILE A 603 -8.41 0.05 -23.98
C ILE A 603 -8.21 -0.67 -25.32
N ASN A 604 -7.25 -1.59 -25.42
CA ASN A 604 -7.02 -2.36 -26.64
C ASN A 604 -8.23 -3.20 -27.02
N VAL A 605 -8.89 -3.90 -26.08
CA VAL A 605 -10.13 -4.64 -26.35
C VAL A 605 -11.19 -3.73 -26.95
N ILE A 606 -11.42 -2.57 -26.34
CA ILE A 606 -12.44 -1.61 -26.80
C ILE A 606 -12.07 -1.05 -28.17
N VAL A 607 -10.85 -0.55 -28.34
CA VAL A 607 -10.39 0.08 -29.58
C VAL A 607 -10.40 -0.91 -30.74
N PHE A 608 -9.86 -2.12 -30.55
CA PHE A 608 -9.86 -3.11 -31.62
C PHE A 608 -11.23 -3.71 -31.88
N ALA A 609 -12.13 -3.79 -30.89
CA ALA A 609 -13.53 -4.14 -31.13
C ALA A 609 -14.24 -3.07 -31.98
N LEU A 610 -13.98 -1.80 -31.70
CA LEU A 610 -14.50 -0.68 -32.51
C LEU A 610 -13.92 -0.70 -33.93
N LEU A 611 -12.62 -0.93 -34.09
CA LEU A 611 -11.98 -1.06 -35.40
C LEU A 611 -12.54 -2.27 -36.17
N THR A 612 -12.74 -3.41 -35.51
CA THR A 612 -13.39 -4.60 -36.07
C THR A 612 -14.82 -4.28 -36.52
N LEU A 613 -15.60 -3.58 -35.70
CA LEU A 613 -16.95 -3.16 -36.09
C LEU A 613 -16.92 -2.19 -37.28
N SER A 614 -15.92 -1.30 -37.32
CA SER A 614 -15.80 -0.30 -38.37
C SER A 614 -15.60 -0.91 -39.76
N THR A 615 -15.01 -2.11 -39.86
CA THR A 615 -14.84 -2.80 -41.15
C THR A 615 -16.16 -3.28 -41.75
N CYS A 616 -17.23 -3.36 -40.95
CA CYS A 616 -18.55 -3.80 -41.41
C CYS A 616 -19.62 -2.70 -41.32
N ALA A 617 -19.51 -1.76 -40.38
CA ALA A 617 -20.54 -0.77 -40.08
C ALA A 617 -20.25 0.65 -40.61
N PHE A 618 -18.99 0.98 -40.93
CA PHE A 618 -18.58 2.35 -41.30
C PHE A 618 -18.24 2.44 -42.81
N LEU A 619 -18.92 1.63 -43.63
CA LEU A 619 -18.66 1.52 -45.07
C LEU A 619 -18.95 2.84 -45.81
N ASP A 620 -19.98 3.58 -45.39
CA ASP A 620 -20.42 4.82 -46.07
C ASP A 620 -19.70 6.10 -45.59
N ALA A 621 -18.76 6.02 -44.65
CA ALA A 621 -18.07 7.22 -44.17
C ALA A 621 -17.12 7.81 -45.24
N SER A 622 -16.91 9.13 -45.28
CA SER A 622 -15.92 9.72 -46.20
C SER A 622 -14.50 9.26 -45.84
N PRO A 623 -13.56 9.18 -46.82
CA PRO A 623 -12.16 8.83 -46.55
C PRO A 623 -11.52 9.67 -45.44
N SER A 624 -11.75 10.99 -45.45
CA SER A 624 -11.23 11.93 -44.45
C SER A 624 -11.81 11.74 -43.05
N ALA A 625 -13.11 11.44 -42.94
CA ALA A 625 -13.76 11.12 -41.68
C ALA A 625 -13.26 9.79 -41.11
N TYR A 626 -13.09 8.78 -41.98
CA TYR A 626 -12.55 7.48 -41.57
C TYR A 626 -11.08 7.57 -41.16
N LEU A 627 -10.26 8.37 -41.87
CA LEU A 627 -8.87 8.62 -41.48
C LEU A 627 -8.79 9.28 -40.10
N SER A 628 -9.63 10.30 -39.84
CA SER A 628 -9.70 10.94 -38.52
C SER A 628 -10.07 9.93 -37.41
N TYR A 629 -11.04 9.06 -37.68
CA TYR A 629 -11.41 7.97 -36.77
C TYR A 629 -10.24 7.00 -36.50
N VAL A 630 -9.54 6.55 -37.55
CA VAL A 630 -8.37 5.67 -37.41
C VAL A 630 -7.28 6.36 -36.60
N LEU A 631 -6.97 7.63 -36.85
CA LEU A 631 -5.96 8.37 -36.07
C LEU A 631 -6.35 8.50 -34.59
N CYS A 632 -7.64 8.68 -34.26
CA CYS A 632 -8.11 8.63 -32.88
C CYS A 632 -7.90 7.23 -32.25
N MET A 633 -8.23 6.16 -32.96
CA MET A 633 -8.00 4.79 -32.49
C MET A 633 -6.50 4.50 -32.29
N VAL A 634 -5.65 4.98 -33.20
CA VAL A 634 -4.19 4.89 -33.10
C VAL A 634 -3.67 5.65 -31.88
N ALA A 635 -4.16 6.86 -31.60
CA ALA A 635 -3.78 7.62 -30.41
C ALA A 635 -4.14 6.88 -29.12
N LEU A 636 -5.38 6.36 -29.01
CA LEU A 636 -5.82 5.59 -27.85
C LEU A 636 -5.00 4.31 -27.66
N THR A 637 -4.76 3.58 -28.73
CA THR A 637 -3.96 2.35 -28.71
C THR A 637 -2.49 2.64 -28.36
N SER A 638 -1.96 3.78 -28.81
CA SER A 638 -0.58 4.16 -28.51
C SER A 638 -0.42 4.65 -27.08
N TRP A 639 -1.44 5.27 -26.51
CA TRP A 639 -1.51 5.53 -25.07
C TRP A 639 -1.58 4.23 -24.27
N ALA A 640 -2.39 3.26 -24.72
CA ALA A 640 -2.43 1.92 -24.14
C ALA A 640 -1.07 1.20 -24.24
N ALA A 641 -0.36 1.32 -25.37
CA ALA A 641 0.99 0.80 -25.54
C ALA A 641 1.95 1.37 -24.48
N GLY A 642 1.91 2.68 -24.24
CA GLY A 642 2.70 3.32 -23.18
C GLY A 642 2.33 2.81 -21.78
N LEU A 643 1.04 2.63 -21.49
CA LEU A 643 0.57 2.06 -20.22
C LEU A 643 1.08 0.63 -19.99
N ILE A 644 0.97 -0.26 -20.98
CA ILE A 644 1.42 -1.66 -20.84
C ILE A 644 2.94 -1.77 -20.85
N GLN A 645 3.67 -1.00 -21.67
CA GLN A 645 5.14 -1.01 -21.71
C GLN A 645 5.70 -0.54 -20.37
N ASN A 646 5.22 0.61 -19.90
CA ASN A 646 5.60 1.14 -18.59
C ASN A 646 5.25 0.15 -17.47
N GLY A 647 4.00 -0.30 -17.45
CA GLY A 647 3.46 -1.17 -16.41
C GLY A 647 4.20 -2.50 -16.34
N ALA A 648 4.33 -3.21 -17.45
CA ALA A 648 4.89 -4.56 -17.45
C ALA A 648 6.40 -4.58 -17.23
N PHE A 649 7.18 -3.62 -17.76
CA PHE A 649 8.62 -3.57 -17.47
C PHE A 649 8.89 -3.24 -15.99
N ALA A 650 8.16 -2.29 -15.41
CA ALA A 650 8.25 -2.00 -13.98
C ALA A 650 7.80 -3.21 -13.13
N PHE A 651 6.70 -3.85 -13.53
CA PHE A 651 6.15 -5.01 -12.85
C PHE A 651 7.05 -6.25 -12.93
N ALA A 652 7.66 -6.56 -14.07
CA ALA A 652 8.63 -7.65 -14.19
C ALA A 652 9.89 -7.39 -13.36
N SER A 653 10.39 -6.15 -13.37
CA SER A 653 11.55 -5.76 -12.56
C SER A 653 11.30 -5.94 -11.06
N SER A 654 10.04 -5.78 -10.62
CA SER A 654 9.65 -6.02 -9.23
C SER A 654 9.96 -7.44 -8.76
N PHE A 655 9.98 -8.46 -9.62
CA PHE A 655 10.23 -9.85 -9.18
C PHE A 655 11.70 -10.12 -8.86
N GLY A 656 12.63 -9.22 -9.23
CA GLY A 656 14.06 -9.40 -8.98
C GLY A 656 14.72 -10.52 -9.79
N ARG A 657 14.03 -11.00 -10.84
CA ARG A 657 14.49 -12.09 -11.72
C ARG A 657 14.65 -11.54 -13.15
N PRO A 658 15.88 -11.44 -13.69
CA PRO A 658 16.10 -10.90 -15.04
C PRO A 658 15.41 -11.72 -16.14
N GLU A 659 15.12 -13.00 -15.90
CA GLU A 659 14.43 -13.90 -16.82
C GLU A 659 13.03 -13.41 -17.21
N TYR A 660 12.32 -12.70 -16.32
CA TYR A 660 10.99 -12.15 -16.64
C TYR A 660 11.06 -10.89 -17.51
N MET A 661 12.12 -10.09 -17.37
CA MET A 661 12.41 -9.00 -18.29
C MET A 661 12.72 -9.56 -19.69
N GLN A 662 13.54 -10.61 -19.74
CA GLN A 662 13.83 -11.34 -20.96
C GLN A 662 12.56 -11.95 -21.58
N ALA A 663 11.64 -12.49 -20.78
CA ALA A 663 10.37 -13.05 -21.26
C ALA A 663 9.51 -12.00 -22.00
N ILE A 664 9.37 -10.80 -21.43
CA ILE A 664 8.68 -9.68 -22.11
C ILE A 664 9.38 -9.35 -23.43
N MET A 665 10.71 -9.24 -23.41
CA MET A 665 11.49 -8.96 -24.62
C MET A 665 11.28 -10.07 -25.65
N ALA A 666 11.34 -11.35 -25.28
CA ALA A 666 11.11 -12.47 -26.18
C ALA A 666 9.70 -12.45 -26.77
N GLY A 667 8.68 -12.12 -25.97
CA GLY A 667 7.30 -11.95 -26.43
C GLY A 667 7.16 -10.88 -27.50
N GLN A 668 7.86 -9.75 -27.35
CA GLN A 668 7.95 -8.72 -28.39
C GLN A 668 8.60 -9.25 -29.68
N GLY A 669 9.66 -10.08 -29.56
CA GLY A 669 10.28 -10.74 -30.71
C GLY A 669 9.33 -11.72 -31.42
N VAL A 670 8.54 -12.50 -30.66
CA VAL A 670 7.50 -13.38 -31.22
C VAL A 670 6.48 -12.58 -32.02
N ALA A 671 6.04 -11.42 -31.49
CA ALA A 671 5.15 -10.52 -32.22
C ALA A 671 5.79 -10.00 -33.51
N GLY A 672 7.10 -9.76 -33.55
CA GLY A 672 7.81 -9.28 -34.73
C GLY A 672 7.98 -10.30 -35.86
N VAL A 673 8.13 -11.60 -35.54
CA VAL A 673 8.36 -12.66 -36.54
C VAL A 673 7.10 -12.99 -37.35
N LEU A 674 5.93 -12.93 -36.71
CA LEU A 674 4.70 -13.44 -37.30
C LEU A 674 4.22 -12.65 -38.53
N PRO A 675 4.23 -11.30 -38.57
CA PRO A 675 3.76 -10.57 -39.74
C PRO A 675 4.57 -10.84 -41.02
N PRO A 676 5.92 -10.78 -41.03
CA PRO A 676 6.70 -11.13 -42.21
C PRO A 676 6.52 -12.59 -42.65
N LEU A 677 6.39 -13.52 -41.69
CA LEU A 677 6.11 -14.92 -41.99
C LEU A 677 4.77 -15.09 -42.71
N VAL A 678 3.72 -14.45 -42.21
CA VAL A 678 2.40 -14.46 -42.85
C VAL A 678 2.48 -13.83 -44.24
N GLN A 679 3.22 -12.73 -44.43
CA GLN A 679 3.40 -12.12 -45.75
C GLN A 679 4.11 -13.06 -46.74
N VAL A 680 5.18 -13.73 -46.32
CA VAL A 680 5.87 -14.74 -47.14
C VAL A 680 4.91 -15.88 -47.52
N ILE A 681 4.17 -16.43 -46.55
CA ILE A 681 3.22 -17.51 -46.80
C ILE A 681 2.11 -17.05 -47.75
N SER A 682 1.55 -15.86 -47.54
CA SER A 682 0.49 -15.30 -48.39
C SER A 682 0.94 -15.16 -49.85
N VAL A 683 2.16 -14.69 -50.09
CA VAL A 683 2.71 -14.56 -51.45
C VAL A 683 2.99 -15.92 -52.09
N LEU A 684 3.39 -16.92 -51.30
CA LEU A 684 3.62 -18.28 -51.81
C LEU A 684 2.31 -19.03 -52.10
N VAL A 685 1.25 -18.76 -51.35
CA VAL A 685 -0.07 -19.39 -51.51
C VAL A 685 -0.90 -18.70 -52.59
N ALA A 686 -0.78 -17.37 -52.70
CA ALA A 686 -1.43 -16.53 -53.70
C ALA A 686 -0.40 -15.55 -54.29
N PRO A 687 0.37 -15.97 -55.32
CA PRO A 687 1.32 -15.09 -55.97
C PRO A 687 0.59 -13.86 -56.52
N PRO A 688 1.10 -12.64 -56.28
CA PRO A 688 0.50 -11.46 -56.89
C PRO A 688 0.61 -11.60 -58.42
N GLU A 689 -0.53 -11.68 -59.10
CA GLU A 689 -0.57 -11.60 -60.56
C GLU A 689 0.04 -10.27 -61.01
N ASP A 690 0.84 -10.35 -62.06
CA ASP A 690 1.67 -9.29 -62.61
C ASP A 690 0.91 -7.97 -62.77
N ALA A 691 1.35 -6.94 -62.05
CA ALA A 691 0.94 -5.55 -62.25
C ALA A 691 1.43 -4.95 -63.59
N LEU A 692 1.62 -5.76 -64.64
CA LEU A 692 2.20 -5.32 -65.91
C LEU A 692 1.50 -5.79 -67.19
N LEU A 693 0.44 -6.61 -67.15
CA LEU A 693 -0.37 -6.86 -68.35
C LEU A 693 -1.86 -6.87 -67.99
N GLY A 694 -2.59 -5.92 -68.59
CA GLY A 694 -4.04 -5.86 -68.47
C GLY A 694 -4.72 -7.12 -69.02
N THR A 695 -5.97 -7.27 -68.61
CA THR A 695 -6.94 -8.34 -68.89
C THR A 695 -6.81 -9.58 -68.01
N HIS A 696 -7.54 -9.61 -66.89
CA HIS A 696 -8.60 -10.59 -66.62
C HIS A 696 -9.45 -10.11 -65.43
N GLU A 697 -10.69 -9.72 -65.73
CA GLU A 697 -11.80 -9.74 -64.76
C GLU A 697 -12.09 -11.22 -64.42
N ASP A 698 -12.52 -11.49 -63.19
CA ASP A 698 -13.03 -12.79 -62.68
C ASP A 698 -12.16 -13.66 -61.76
N GLU A 699 -11.30 -13.07 -60.92
CA GLU A 699 -11.04 -13.66 -59.60
C GLU A 699 -11.29 -12.64 -58.49
N THR A 700 -12.38 -12.84 -57.73
CA THR A 700 -12.69 -12.03 -56.54
C THR A 700 -11.52 -12.11 -55.56
N PRO A 701 -10.82 -11.00 -55.29
CA PRO A 701 -9.79 -10.99 -54.25
C PRO A 701 -10.46 -11.40 -52.93
N PRO A 702 -9.78 -12.13 -52.03
CA PRO A 702 -10.32 -12.37 -50.70
C PRO A 702 -10.75 -11.03 -50.12
N ASP A 703 -12.00 -10.96 -49.67
CA ASP A 703 -12.63 -9.70 -49.27
C ASP A 703 -11.74 -9.00 -48.23
N ILE A 704 -11.05 -7.95 -48.67
CA ILE A 704 -9.97 -7.29 -47.91
C ILE A 704 -10.53 -6.75 -46.58
N GLY A 705 -11.83 -6.46 -46.54
CA GLY A 705 -12.55 -6.14 -45.31
C GLY A 705 -12.63 -7.30 -44.30
N ILE A 706 -12.81 -8.54 -44.78
CA ILE A 706 -12.79 -9.75 -43.93
C ILE A 706 -11.40 -9.99 -43.35
N ALA A 707 -10.33 -9.76 -44.12
CA ALA A 707 -8.97 -9.89 -43.60
C ALA A 707 -8.69 -8.87 -42.47
N ALA A 708 -9.03 -7.59 -42.68
CA ALA A 708 -8.89 -6.56 -41.65
C ALA A 708 -9.76 -6.84 -40.41
N PHE A 709 -10.98 -7.34 -40.61
CA PHE A 709 -11.86 -7.80 -39.53
C PHE A 709 -11.18 -8.87 -38.67
N ILE A 710 -10.61 -9.90 -39.30
CA ILE A 710 -9.93 -10.99 -38.59
C ILE A 710 -8.70 -10.48 -37.83
N TYR A 711 -7.91 -9.58 -38.43
CA TYR A 711 -6.74 -9.00 -37.76
C TYR A 711 -7.15 -8.21 -36.50
N PHE A 712 -8.12 -7.31 -36.60
CA PHE A 712 -8.57 -6.54 -35.44
C PHE A 712 -9.24 -7.43 -34.38
N LEU A 713 -10.04 -8.42 -34.79
CA LEU A 713 -10.64 -9.39 -33.86
C LEU A 713 -9.56 -10.21 -33.13
N THR A 714 -8.47 -10.57 -33.82
CA THR A 714 -7.34 -11.29 -33.21
C THR A 714 -6.68 -10.45 -32.11
N ALA A 715 -6.54 -9.14 -32.29
CA ALA A 715 -6.04 -8.26 -31.23
C ALA A 715 -6.98 -8.19 -30.00
N VAL A 716 -8.29 -8.25 -30.20
CA VAL A 716 -9.27 -8.36 -29.10
C VAL A 716 -9.05 -9.66 -28.32
N ILE A 717 -8.95 -10.79 -29.03
CA ILE A 717 -8.78 -12.12 -28.42
C ILE A 717 -7.47 -12.18 -27.63
N ILE A 718 -6.34 -11.77 -28.21
CA ILE A 718 -5.04 -11.74 -27.53
C ILE A 718 -5.10 -10.88 -26.27
N SER A 719 -5.77 -9.71 -26.33
CA SER A 719 -5.90 -8.82 -25.18
C SER A 719 -6.75 -9.43 -24.07
N ILE A 720 -7.84 -10.13 -24.40
CA ILE A 720 -8.68 -10.86 -23.42
C ILE A 720 -7.90 -12.00 -22.77
N ILE A 721 -7.17 -12.80 -23.56
CA ILE A 721 -6.34 -13.89 -23.04
C ILE A 721 -5.28 -13.32 -22.09
N ALA A 722 -4.65 -12.20 -22.44
CA ALA A 722 -3.67 -11.53 -21.58
C ALA A 722 -4.30 -11.03 -20.27
N ILE A 723 -5.53 -10.48 -20.28
CA ILE A 723 -6.23 -10.05 -19.05
C ILE A 723 -6.43 -11.24 -18.12
N VAL A 724 -6.96 -12.35 -18.64
CA VAL A 724 -7.24 -13.55 -17.83
C VAL A 724 -5.95 -14.16 -17.29
N ALA A 725 -4.92 -14.29 -18.14
CA ALA A 725 -3.62 -14.83 -17.77
C ALA A 725 -2.89 -13.96 -16.73
N PHE A 726 -3.18 -12.66 -16.66
CA PHE A 726 -2.55 -11.74 -15.72
C PHE A 726 -3.09 -11.82 -14.29
N ILE A 727 -4.34 -12.30 -14.10
CA ILE A 727 -4.97 -12.44 -12.77
C ILE A 727 -4.11 -13.23 -11.76
N PRO A 728 -3.63 -14.47 -12.05
CA PRO A 728 -2.81 -15.22 -11.12
C PRO A 728 -1.48 -14.51 -10.81
N LEU A 729 -0.93 -13.77 -11.77
CA LEU A 729 0.32 -13.04 -11.61
C LEU A 729 0.17 -11.84 -10.65
N VAL A 730 -0.98 -11.13 -10.69
CA VAL A 730 -1.30 -10.07 -9.72
C VAL A 730 -1.48 -10.62 -8.32
N GLN A 731 -2.18 -11.76 -8.17
CA GLN A 731 -2.37 -12.37 -6.85
C GLN A 731 -1.03 -12.80 -6.22
N ARG A 732 -0.13 -13.39 -7.01
CA ARG A 732 1.20 -13.77 -6.53
C ARG A 732 2.08 -12.55 -6.27
N HIS A 733 2.04 -11.53 -7.11
CA HIS A 733 2.77 -10.28 -6.85
C HIS A 733 2.29 -9.60 -5.56
N ASN A 734 0.98 -9.57 -5.28
CA ASN A 734 0.48 -9.04 -4.01
C ASN A 734 0.99 -9.85 -2.82
N ARG A 735 1.07 -11.19 -2.93
CA ARG A 735 1.70 -12.03 -1.90
C ARG A 735 3.20 -11.82 -1.78
N ILE A 736 3.93 -11.58 -2.87
CA ILE A 736 5.36 -11.27 -2.84
C ILE A 736 5.59 -9.90 -2.22
N ILE A 737 4.75 -8.91 -2.52
CA ILE A 737 4.79 -7.61 -1.86
C ILE A 737 4.44 -7.78 -0.38
N GLU A 738 3.38 -8.50 -0.03
CA GLU A 738 3.02 -8.77 1.38
C GLU A 738 4.16 -9.49 2.10
N ASN A 739 4.74 -10.53 1.51
CA ASN A 739 5.87 -11.27 2.06
C ASN A 739 7.14 -10.43 2.11
N ARG A 740 7.43 -9.57 1.12
CA ARG A 740 8.57 -8.63 1.18
C ARG A 740 8.32 -7.49 2.13
N MET A 741 7.09 -7.04 2.30
CA MET A 741 6.73 -6.09 3.35
C MET A 741 6.91 -6.77 4.70
N MET A 742 6.57 -8.06 4.84
CA MET A 742 6.87 -8.84 6.03
C MET A 742 8.38 -9.04 6.20
N ASP A 743 9.13 -9.41 5.18
CA ASP A 743 10.58 -9.67 5.22
C ASP A 743 11.38 -8.36 5.35
N GLN A 744 10.94 -7.24 4.75
CA GLN A 744 11.49 -5.90 4.95
C GLN A 744 10.99 -5.25 6.24
N MET A 745 9.86 -5.65 6.82
CA MET A 745 9.52 -5.32 8.22
C MET A 745 10.35 -6.18 9.19
N THR A 746 10.79 -7.36 8.75
CA THR A 746 11.64 -8.29 9.52
C THR A 746 13.13 -7.91 9.39
N ALA A 747 13.56 -7.37 8.25
CA ALA A 747 14.95 -6.99 7.92
C ALA A 747 15.22 -5.48 7.98
N SER A 748 14.22 -4.62 7.78
CA SER A 748 14.32 -3.16 7.93
C SER A 748 13.42 -2.70 9.07
N MET A 749 14.10 -2.34 10.13
CA MET A 749 13.53 -1.74 11.30
C MET A 749 13.14 -0.26 11.00
N THR A 750 12.14 0.00 10.16
CA THR A 750 11.62 1.35 9.85
C THR A 750 10.08 1.35 9.73
N SER A 751 9.44 2.53 9.73
CA SER A 751 7.97 2.68 9.78
C SER A 751 7.21 1.86 8.72
N VAL A 752 5.95 1.51 8.94
CA VAL A 752 5.09 0.91 7.89
C VAL A 752 5.06 1.78 6.62
N GLU A 753 5.14 3.11 6.77
CA GLU A 753 5.28 4.08 5.66
C GLU A 753 6.68 4.07 5.01
N GLU A 754 7.74 3.69 5.72
CA GLU A 754 9.10 3.54 5.20
C GLU A 754 9.34 2.14 4.64
N ALA A 755 8.65 1.12 5.13
CA ALA A 755 8.53 -0.17 4.46
C ALA A 755 7.71 -0.01 3.17
N GLU A 756 6.66 0.82 3.14
CA GLU A 756 5.97 1.22 1.90
C GLU A 756 6.85 2.14 1.00
N ARG A 757 7.61 3.10 1.55
CA ARG A 757 8.54 3.96 0.78
C ARG A 757 9.83 3.26 0.36
N ALA A 758 10.28 2.24 1.08
CA ALA A 758 11.42 1.38 0.71
C ALA A 758 10.99 0.30 -0.27
N ALA A 759 9.74 -0.18 -0.19
CA ALA A 759 9.14 -1.04 -1.20
C ALA A 759 8.91 -0.30 -2.53
N ARG A 760 8.72 1.02 -2.52
CA ARG A 760 8.66 1.87 -3.72
C ARG A 760 9.40 3.20 -3.54
N ARG A 761 10.73 3.17 -3.73
CA ARG A 761 11.54 4.40 -3.68
C ARG A 761 11.24 5.23 -4.92
N VAL A 762 10.70 6.43 -4.75
CA VAL A 762 10.57 7.38 -5.86
C VAL A 762 11.96 7.89 -6.21
N VAL A 763 12.44 7.55 -7.41
CA VAL A 763 13.77 7.94 -7.89
C VAL A 763 13.64 8.92 -9.03
N SER A 764 14.34 10.05 -8.93
CA SER A 764 14.34 11.03 -10.00
C SER A 764 14.98 10.46 -11.27
N MET A 765 14.45 10.84 -12.44
CA MET A 765 15.00 10.44 -13.74
C MET A 765 16.50 10.76 -13.91
N PRO A 766 17.01 11.93 -13.46
CA PRO A 766 18.45 12.19 -13.48
C PRO A 766 19.27 11.22 -12.65
N THR A 767 18.74 10.75 -11.52
CA THR A 767 19.40 9.75 -10.67
C THR A 767 19.46 8.39 -11.38
N LEU A 768 18.34 7.93 -11.97
CA LEU A 768 18.30 6.69 -12.75
C LEU A 768 19.24 6.77 -13.97
N PHE A 769 19.25 7.91 -14.67
CA PHE A 769 20.19 8.12 -15.78
C PHE A 769 21.64 8.04 -15.31
N ARG A 770 22.02 8.68 -14.19
CA ARG A 770 23.39 8.57 -13.65
C ARG A 770 23.78 7.12 -13.33
N LYS A 771 22.88 6.35 -12.72
CA LYS A 771 23.13 4.94 -12.38
C LYS A 771 23.18 4.03 -13.63
N LEU A 772 22.33 4.28 -14.62
CA LEU A 772 22.07 3.36 -15.73
C LEU A 772 22.48 3.88 -17.11
N HIS A 773 23.17 5.02 -17.22
CA HIS A 773 23.46 5.70 -18.50
C HIS A 773 24.02 4.78 -19.60
N TRP A 774 24.91 3.85 -19.26
CA TRP A 774 25.44 2.88 -20.23
C TRP A 774 24.38 1.91 -20.74
N LEU A 775 23.55 1.33 -19.84
CA LEU A 775 22.49 0.39 -20.22
C LEU A 775 21.36 1.12 -20.95
N ALA A 776 20.92 2.26 -20.43
CA ALA A 776 19.89 3.10 -21.05
C ALA A 776 20.34 3.60 -22.43
N GLY A 777 21.58 4.08 -22.54
CA GLY A 777 22.20 4.44 -23.81
C GLY A 777 22.29 3.25 -24.76
N GLY A 778 22.59 2.05 -24.25
CA GLY A 778 22.71 0.82 -25.04
C GLY A 778 21.37 0.41 -25.65
N VAL A 779 20.31 0.39 -24.85
CA VAL A 779 18.94 0.14 -25.31
C VAL A 779 18.49 1.22 -26.29
N PHE A 780 18.67 2.49 -25.94
CA PHE A 780 18.34 3.61 -26.81
C PHE A 780 18.99 3.46 -28.18
N MET A 781 20.31 3.24 -28.23
CA MET A 781 21.05 3.05 -29.47
C MET A 781 20.60 1.81 -30.24
N CYS A 782 20.28 0.69 -29.56
CA CYS A 782 19.76 -0.49 -30.24
C CYS A 782 18.50 -0.18 -31.06
N PHE A 783 17.55 0.53 -30.46
CA PHE A 783 16.28 0.82 -31.13
C PHE A 783 16.36 1.99 -32.12
N VAL A 784 17.27 2.95 -31.92
CA VAL A 784 17.59 3.94 -32.96
C VAL A 784 18.11 3.25 -34.22
N VAL A 785 19.11 2.37 -34.07
CA VAL A 785 19.70 1.66 -35.20
C VAL A 785 18.70 0.67 -35.79
N ALA A 786 17.91 -0.04 -34.97
CA ALA A 786 16.88 -0.96 -35.44
C ALA A 786 15.78 -0.28 -36.25
N MET A 787 15.43 0.99 -35.95
CA MET A 787 14.45 1.70 -36.78
C MET A 787 15.04 2.28 -38.06
N PHE A 788 16.33 2.63 -38.05
CA PHE A 788 17.01 3.18 -39.22
C PHE A 788 17.44 2.09 -40.23
N PHE A 789 17.95 0.97 -39.73
CA PHE A 789 18.48 -0.13 -40.53
C PHE A 789 17.55 -0.68 -41.62
N PRO A 790 16.24 -0.91 -41.37
CA PRO A 790 15.35 -1.46 -42.38
C PRO A 790 14.96 -0.52 -43.52
N VAL A 791 15.33 0.75 -43.50
CA VAL A 791 15.06 1.67 -44.62
C VAL A 791 15.63 1.12 -45.94
N PHE A 792 16.70 0.34 -45.87
CA PHE A 792 17.34 -0.28 -47.03
C PHE A 792 16.74 -1.65 -47.41
N THR A 793 16.03 -2.34 -46.51
CA THR A 793 15.49 -3.70 -46.73
C THR A 793 14.57 -3.78 -47.96
N PRO A 794 13.59 -2.87 -48.16
CA PRO A 794 12.74 -2.88 -49.36
C PRO A 794 13.49 -2.60 -50.67
N LYS A 795 14.72 -2.09 -50.58
CA LYS A 795 15.55 -1.70 -51.73
C LYS A 795 16.49 -2.82 -52.16
N ILE A 796 16.59 -3.91 -51.40
CA ILE A 796 17.41 -5.07 -51.75
C ILE A 796 16.59 -6.08 -52.55
N LEU A 797 17.08 -6.45 -53.73
CA LEU A 797 16.52 -7.50 -54.57
C LEU A 797 17.38 -8.77 -54.47
N SER A 798 16.83 -9.91 -54.89
CA SER A 798 17.61 -11.15 -55.02
C SER A 798 18.75 -10.94 -56.03
N VAL A 799 19.87 -11.62 -55.84
CA VAL A 799 20.93 -11.72 -56.86
C VAL A 799 20.50 -12.57 -58.06
N THR A 800 19.45 -13.36 -57.90
CA THR A 800 18.78 -14.08 -58.98
C THR A 800 17.84 -13.12 -59.71
N PRO A 801 17.98 -12.94 -61.04
CA PRO A 801 17.09 -12.08 -61.81
C PRO A 801 15.62 -12.48 -61.64
N PRO A 802 14.67 -11.52 -61.61
CA PRO A 802 13.24 -11.82 -61.46
C PRO A 802 12.68 -12.80 -62.51
N GLU A 803 13.27 -12.84 -63.71
CA GLU A 803 12.85 -13.75 -64.80
C GLU A 803 13.23 -15.22 -64.52
N GLU A 804 14.24 -15.47 -63.67
CA GLU A 804 14.74 -16.80 -63.31
C GLU A 804 14.37 -17.20 -61.87
N ALA A 805 13.91 -16.25 -61.06
CA ALA A 805 13.56 -16.43 -59.66
C ALA A 805 12.21 -17.16 -59.51
N SER A 806 12.18 -18.26 -58.74
CA SER A 806 10.94 -18.96 -58.40
C SER A 806 10.57 -18.79 -56.92
N GLY A 807 9.28 -18.55 -56.65
CA GLY A 807 8.70 -18.48 -55.31
C GLY A 807 9.35 -17.43 -54.41
N LEU A 808 10.21 -17.87 -53.47
CA LEU A 808 10.80 -17.07 -52.40
C LEU A 808 11.77 -15.97 -52.87
N LEU A 809 12.32 -16.09 -54.08
CA LEU A 809 13.30 -15.14 -54.62
C LEU A 809 12.67 -13.99 -55.41
N GLN A 810 11.37 -14.07 -55.70
CA GLN A 810 10.63 -12.95 -56.29
C GLN A 810 10.57 -11.78 -55.32
N PRO A 811 10.66 -10.51 -55.77
CA PRO A 811 10.68 -9.35 -54.88
C PRO A 811 9.52 -9.32 -53.86
N ALA A 812 8.33 -9.75 -54.29
CA ALA A 812 7.13 -9.85 -53.46
C ALA A 812 7.31 -10.76 -52.23
N ALA A 813 8.10 -11.85 -52.35
CA ALA A 813 8.39 -12.77 -51.26
C ALA A 813 9.75 -12.46 -50.59
N PHE A 814 10.74 -12.03 -51.37
CA PHE A 814 12.12 -11.84 -50.93
C PHE A 814 12.28 -10.67 -49.94
N ILE A 815 11.53 -9.59 -50.12
CA ILE A 815 11.57 -8.45 -49.19
C ILE A 815 10.98 -8.84 -47.82
N PRO A 816 9.76 -9.40 -47.73
CA PRO A 816 9.25 -9.98 -46.48
C PRO A 816 10.16 -11.05 -45.89
N LEU A 817 10.83 -11.86 -46.72
CA LEU A 817 11.80 -12.86 -46.28
C LEU A 817 13.00 -12.20 -45.58
N GLY A 818 13.50 -11.07 -46.08
CA GLY A 818 14.53 -10.27 -45.41
C GLY A 818 14.08 -9.80 -44.01
N PHE A 819 12.87 -9.26 -43.90
CA PHE A 819 12.28 -8.89 -42.60
C PHE A 819 12.06 -10.10 -41.68
N PHE A 820 11.71 -11.27 -42.23
CA PHE A 820 11.56 -12.50 -41.47
C PHE A 820 12.90 -12.95 -40.88
N PHE A 821 13.97 -13.02 -41.67
CA PHE A 821 15.30 -13.38 -41.17
C PHE A 821 15.82 -12.40 -40.12
N TRP A 822 15.56 -11.11 -40.30
CA TRP A 822 15.89 -10.11 -39.29
C TRP A 822 15.14 -10.35 -37.98
N ASN A 823 13.80 -10.48 -38.01
CA ASN A 823 13.01 -10.72 -36.80
C ASN A 823 13.31 -12.08 -36.16
N LEU A 824 13.63 -13.10 -36.96
CA LEU A 824 14.05 -14.41 -36.48
C LEU A 824 15.40 -14.33 -35.75
N GLY A 825 16.34 -13.57 -36.31
CA GLY A 825 17.58 -13.21 -35.64
C GLY A 825 17.31 -12.50 -34.33
N ASP A 826 16.47 -11.45 -34.33
CA ASP A 826 16.10 -10.71 -33.11
C ASP A 826 15.54 -11.64 -32.04
N LEU A 827 14.55 -12.46 -32.39
CA LEU A 827 13.98 -13.46 -31.49
C LEU A 827 15.04 -14.43 -30.95
N GLY A 828 15.90 -14.97 -31.82
CA GLY A 828 17.01 -15.86 -31.42
C GLY A 828 17.99 -15.17 -30.47
N GLY A 829 18.29 -13.89 -30.71
CA GLY A 829 19.14 -13.06 -29.88
C GLY A 829 18.55 -12.90 -28.48
N ARG A 830 17.25 -12.57 -28.40
CA ARG A 830 16.53 -12.44 -27.13
C ARG A 830 16.50 -13.76 -26.37
N TYR A 831 16.25 -14.91 -27.01
CA TYR A 831 16.28 -16.21 -26.33
C TYR A 831 17.67 -16.63 -25.89
N SER A 832 18.71 -16.31 -26.68
CA SER A 832 20.08 -16.70 -26.35
C SER A 832 20.57 -16.10 -25.03
N THR A 833 20.01 -14.97 -24.57
CA THR A 833 20.37 -14.38 -23.28
C THR A 833 19.87 -15.19 -22.07
N LEU A 834 18.93 -16.12 -22.26
CA LEU A 834 18.53 -17.07 -21.22
C LEU A 834 19.65 -18.10 -20.96
N LEU A 835 20.41 -18.46 -22.00
CA LEU A 835 21.51 -19.43 -21.91
C LEU A 835 22.86 -18.75 -21.67
N LEU A 836 23.06 -17.56 -22.23
CA LEU A 836 24.30 -16.78 -22.22
C LEU A 836 24.05 -15.34 -21.78
N PRO A 837 23.62 -15.10 -20.52
CA PRO A 837 23.43 -13.75 -20.00
C PRO A 837 24.77 -13.02 -19.86
N TYR A 838 24.78 -11.74 -20.23
CA TYR A 838 25.93 -10.85 -20.09
C TYR A 838 25.49 -9.53 -19.43
N THR A 839 25.59 -9.47 -18.10
CA THR A 839 25.12 -8.31 -17.32
C THR A 839 26.24 -7.55 -16.59
N GLY A 840 27.42 -8.15 -16.44
CA GLY A 840 28.49 -7.65 -15.57
C GLY A 840 29.31 -6.45 -16.08
N ARG A 841 29.16 -6.02 -17.35
CA ARG A 841 29.92 -4.88 -17.92
C ARG A 841 29.07 -3.97 -18.82
N PRO A 842 28.28 -3.04 -18.25
CA PRO A 842 27.40 -2.11 -18.98
C PRO A 842 28.08 -1.30 -20.08
N ALA A 843 29.30 -0.79 -19.83
CA ALA A 843 30.03 0.01 -20.82
C ALA A 843 30.39 -0.80 -22.09
N VAL A 844 30.62 -2.11 -21.95
CA VAL A 844 30.89 -2.99 -23.09
C VAL A 844 29.61 -3.18 -23.92
N LEU A 845 28.46 -3.41 -23.27
CA LEU A 845 27.17 -3.47 -23.96
C LEU A 845 26.89 -2.16 -24.73
N PHE A 846 27.14 -1.01 -24.11
CA PHE A 846 27.01 0.27 -24.80
C PHE A 846 27.94 0.40 -26.01
N ALA A 847 29.22 0.05 -25.88
CA ALA A 847 30.18 0.09 -26.99
C ALA A 847 29.75 -0.84 -28.15
N ILE A 848 29.26 -2.05 -27.83
CA ILE A 848 28.72 -2.98 -28.84
C ILE A 848 27.49 -2.37 -29.53
N SER A 849 26.63 -1.63 -28.80
CA SER A 849 25.44 -1.00 -29.39
C SER A 849 25.79 0.02 -30.47
N ILE A 850 26.88 0.77 -30.28
CA ILE A 850 27.40 1.70 -31.26
C ILE A 850 28.08 0.94 -32.41
N ALA A 851 28.86 -0.11 -32.08
CA ALA A 851 29.57 -0.90 -33.08
C ALA A 851 28.63 -1.55 -34.10
N ARG A 852 27.35 -1.78 -33.76
CA ARG A 852 26.32 -2.29 -34.70
C ARG A 852 26.08 -1.39 -35.91
N LEU A 853 26.51 -0.14 -35.90
CA LEU A 853 26.52 0.70 -37.10
C LEU A 853 27.36 0.10 -38.24
N ILE A 854 28.28 -0.84 -37.94
CA ILE A 854 29.05 -1.58 -38.95
C ILE A 854 28.19 -2.40 -39.91
N PHE A 855 26.95 -2.75 -39.53
CA PHE A 855 26.04 -3.46 -40.43
C PHE A 855 25.51 -2.57 -41.56
N LEU A 856 25.46 -1.24 -41.39
CA LEU A 856 24.91 -0.33 -42.39
C LEU A 856 25.68 -0.38 -43.73
N PRO A 857 27.03 -0.29 -43.73
CA PRO A 857 27.81 -0.50 -44.96
C PRO A 857 27.58 -1.86 -45.65
N LEU A 858 27.13 -2.89 -44.93
CA LEU A 858 26.98 -4.23 -45.52
C LEU A 858 25.87 -4.31 -46.57
N TYR A 859 24.86 -3.43 -46.50
CA TYR A 859 23.87 -3.28 -47.57
C TYR A 859 24.50 -2.89 -48.91
N GLY A 860 25.61 -2.14 -48.89
CA GLY A 860 26.35 -1.76 -50.10
C GLY A 860 27.03 -2.94 -50.80
N PHE A 861 27.18 -4.09 -50.14
CA PHE A 861 27.66 -5.33 -50.76
C PHE A 861 26.54 -6.19 -51.34
N CYS A 862 25.27 -5.86 -51.07
CA CYS A 862 24.08 -6.58 -51.55
C CYS A 862 23.53 -5.95 -52.84
N ASN A 863 22.53 -6.59 -53.47
CA ASN A 863 21.92 -6.09 -54.70
C ASN A 863 20.93 -4.94 -54.43
N LEU A 864 21.48 -3.75 -54.15
CA LEU A 864 20.71 -2.54 -53.85
C LEU A 864 20.14 -1.94 -55.14
N HIS A 865 18.82 -1.76 -55.20
CA HIS A 865 18.07 -1.26 -56.36
C HIS A 865 18.32 -2.01 -57.68
N GLY A 866 18.78 -3.26 -57.63
CA GLY A 866 19.15 -4.00 -58.85
C GLY A 866 20.46 -3.56 -59.49
N ALA A 867 21.29 -2.76 -58.81
CA ALA A 867 22.58 -2.27 -59.33
C ALA A 867 23.69 -3.34 -59.37
N GLY A 868 23.40 -4.56 -58.91
CA GLY A 868 24.35 -5.67 -58.78
C GLY A 868 24.94 -5.78 -57.36
N ALA A 869 25.17 -7.00 -56.89
CA ALA A 869 25.79 -7.27 -55.59
C ALA A 869 27.31 -7.46 -55.71
N VAL A 870 28.06 -6.86 -54.78
CA VAL A 870 29.51 -7.11 -54.65
C VAL A 870 29.75 -8.53 -54.14
N ILE A 871 28.89 -9.01 -53.23
CA ILE A 871 28.86 -10.40 -52.78
C ILE A 871 27.65 -11.08 -53.42
N ASN A 872 27.89 -11.91 -54.43
CA ASN A 872 26.84 -12.58 -55.19
C ASN A 872 26.24 -13.77 -54.42
N SER A 873 25.47 -13.48 -53.37
CA SER A 873 24.82 -14.49 -52.53
C SER A 873 23.63 -13.91 -51.76
N ASP A 874 22.43 -14.43 -52.02
CA ASP A 874 21.24 -14.09 -51.21
C ASP A 874 21.39 -14.57 -49.76
N ILE A 875 22.19 -15.62 -49.51
CA ILE A 875 22.49 -16.11 -48.15
C ILE A 875 23.29 -15.05 -47.39
N PHE A 876 24.21 -14.34 -48.05
CA PHE A 876 24.94 -13.24 -47.41
C PHE A 876 23.97 -12.18 -46.90
N TYR A 877 23.01 -11.76 -47.73
CA TYR A 877 21.99 -10.81 -47.34
C TYR A 877 21.09 -11.34 -46.21
N LEU A 878 20.48 -12.51 -46.38
CA LEU A 878 19.50 -13.04 -45.43
C LEU A 878 20.14 -13.45 -44.09
N VAL A 879 21.31 -14.08 -44.11
CA VAL A 879 21.94 -14.62 -42.89
C VAL A 879 22.97 -13.66 -42.31
N VAL A 880 23.93 -13.19 -43.11
CA VAL A 880 25.05 -12.37 -42.60
C VAL A 880 24.61 -10.94 -42.30
N VAL A 881 23.73 -10.37 -43.13
CA VAL A 881 23.23 -9.01 -42.91
C VAL A 881 22.00 -9.03 -42.02
N GLN A 882 20.89 -9.64 -42.45
CA GLN A 882 19.61 -9.54 -41.74
C GLN A 882 19.60 -10.34 -40.43
N PHE A 883 19.88 -11.65 -40.46
CA PHE A 883 19.82 -12.49 -39.27
C PHE A 883 20.83 -12.09 -38.20
N LEU A 884 22.11 -11.86 -38.53
CA LEU A 884 23.09 -11.42 -37.53
C LEU A 884 22.82 -10.01 -36.99
N PHE A 885 22.29 -9.09 -37.81
CA PHE A 885 21.85 -7.79 -37.32
C PHE A 885 20.72 -7.94 -36.30
N GLY A 886 19.75 -8.80 -36.58
CA GLY A 886 18.69 -9.17 -35.64
C GLY A 886 19.25 -9.81 -34.38
N LEU A 887 20.07 -10.84 -34.53
CA LEU A 887 20.67 -11.59 -33.42
C LEU A 887 21.38 -10.66 -32.44
N THR A 888 22.21 -9.75 -32.96
CA THR A 888 22.90 -8.76 -32.14
C THR A 888 21.95 -7.73 -31.54
N ASN A 889 20.86 -7.35 -32.22
CA ASN A 889 19.83 -6.47 -31.66
C ASN A 889 19.16 -7.10 -30.43
N GLY A 890 18.61 -8.30 -30.61
CA GLY A 890 17.83 -9.00 -29.59
C GLY A 890 18.68 -9.37 -28.39
N TRP A 891 19.90 -9.85 -28.63
CA TRP A 891 20.86 -10.18 -27.57
C TRP A 891 21.23 -8.93 -26.77
N LEU A 892 21.54 -7.82 -27.44
CA LEU A 892 22.00 -6.62 -26.77
C LEU A 892 20.89 -5.90 -26.01
N ALA A 893 19.72 -5.72 -26.64
CA ALA A 893 18.58 -5.08 -26.01
C ALA A 893 18.11 -5.89 -24.78
N SER A 894 18.04 -7.21 -24.88
CA SER A 894 17.63 -8.06 -23.75
C SER A 894 18.64 -8.02 -22.61
N ASN A 895 19.95 -8.14 -22.90
CA ASN A 895 20.97 -8.04 -21.86
C ASN A 895 20.95 -6.67 -21.15
N CYS A 896 20.78 -5.57 -21.89
CA CYS A 896 20.69 -4.25 -21.26
C CYS A 896 19.44 -4.09 -20.39
N MET A 897 18.29 -4.61 -20.84
CA MET A 897 17.04 -4.59 -20.05
C MET A 897 17.14 -5.48 -18.81
N MET A 898 17.70 -6.68 -18.94
CA MET A 898 17.92 -7.64 -17.85
C MET A 898 18.88 -7.08 -16.79
N ALA A 899 20.00 -6.51 -17.24
CA ALA A 899 21.04 -6.00 -16.35
C ALA A 899 20.53 -4.83 -15.48
N ALA A 900 19.59 -4.02 -15.95
CA ALA A 900 19.21 -2.78 -15.26
C ALA A 900 18.80 -2.98 -13.79
N GLY A 901 18.11 -4.08 -13.47
CA GLY A 901 17.68 -4.40 -12.10
C GLY A 901 18.81 -4.85 -11.16
N GLU A 902 19.98 -5.21 -11.70
CA GLU A 902 21.20 -5.56 -10.94
C GLU A 902 22.05 -4.34 -10.59
N TRP A 903 21.91 -3.25 -11.35
CA TRP A 903 22.70 -2.01 -11.20
C TRP A 903 21.98 -0.90 -10.40
N VAL A 904 20.84 -1.23 -9.80
CA VAL A 904 20.07 -0.36 -8.91
C VAL A 904 19.74 -1.08 -7.60
N GLU A 905 19.41 -0.31 -6.56
CA GLU A 905 18.98 -0.89 -5.30
C GLU A 905 17.63 -1.59 -5.45
N GLU A 906 17.30 -2.53 -4.56
CA GLU A 906 16.07 -3.33 -4.66
C GLU A 906 14.81 -2.45 -4.72
N GLY A 907 14.72 -1.41 -3.88
CA GLY A 907 13.60 -0.45 -3.86
C GLY A 907 13.52 0.46 -5.10
N GLU A 908 14.52 0.43 -5.98
CA GLU A 908 14.58 1.21 -7.22
C GLU A 908 14.28 0.35 -8.47
N ARG A 909 14.15 -0.98 -8.32
CA ARG A 909 13.98 -1.92 -9.44
C ARG A 909 12.76 -1.60 -10.30
N GLU A 910 11.61 -1.32 -9.69
CA GLU A 910 10.38 -0.97 -10.45
C GLU A 910 10.57 0.31 -11.29
N ALA A 911 11.17 1.36 -10.70
CA ALA A 911 11.46 2.61 -11.37
C ALA A 911 12.50 2.44 -12.49
N SER A 912 13.52 1.58 -12.29
CA SER A 912 14.49 1.25 -13.32
C SER A 912 13.86 0.56 -14.53
N GLY A 913 12.95 -0.39 -14.32
CA GLY A 913 12.23 -1.08 -15.41
C GLY A 913 11.42 -0.10 -16.24
N SER A 914 10.69 0.82 -15.58
CA SER A 914 9.96 1.90 -16.23
C SER A 914 10.88 2.83 -17.04
N PHE A 915 12.03 3.21 -16.49
CA PHE A 915 13.00 4.10 -17.13
C PHE A 915 13.70 3.47 -18.34
N MET A 916 14.04 2.19 -18.24
CA MET A 916 14.58 1.43 -19.37
C MET A 916 13.55 1.28 -20.49
N GLY A 917 12.27 1.07 -20.14
CA GLY A 917 11.15 1.12 -21.09
C GLY A 917 11.04 2.49 -21.79
N LEU A 918 11.19 3.60 -21.06
CA LEU A 918 11.25 4.93 -21.69
C LEU A 918 12.42 5.05 -22.66
N SER A 919 13.61 4.57 -22.28
CA SER A 919 14.82 4.61 -23.13
C SER A 919 14.62 3.84 -24.43
N LEU A 920 13.94 2.69 -24.37
CA LEU A 920 13.52 1.91 -25.53
C LEU A 920 12.60 2.72 -26.45
N VAL A 921 11.53 3.30 -25.91
CA VAL A 921 10.54 4.07 -26.69
C VAL A 921 11.14 5.35 -27.25
N ALA A 922 12.01 6.03 -26.51
CA ALA A 922 12.75 7.17 -26.99
C ALA A 922 13.68 6.79 -28.17
N GLY A 923 14.33 5.62 -28.09
CA GLY A 923 15.15 5.11 -29.19
C GLY A 923 14.33 4.81 -30.44
N LEU A 924 13.18 4.15 -30.29
CA LEU A 924 12.22 3.92 -31.37
C LEU A 924 11.78 5.24 -32.00
N ALA A 925 11.38 6.22 -31.18
CA ALA A 925 10.90 7.50 -31.66
C ALA A 925 11.96 8.29 -32.43
N PHE A 926 13.17 8.35 -31.87
CA PHE A 926 14.28 9.05 -32.50
C PHE A 926 14.73 8.35 -33.79
N GLY A 927 14.83 7.02 -33.79
CA GLY A 927 15.16 6.24 -34.97
C GLY A 927 14.12 6.37 -36.10
N SER A 928 12.83 6.37 -35.76
CA SER A 928 11.76 6.63 -36.73
C SER A 928 11.88 8.03 -37.34
N LEU A 929 12.19 9.06 -36.54
CA LEU A 929 12.43 10.42 -37.06
C LEU A 929 13.64 10.46 -38.00
N LEU A 930 14.71 9.75 -37.65
CA LEU A 930 15.93 9.64 -38.45
C LEU A 930 15.69 8.86 -39.75
N SER A 931 14.80 7.88 -39.74
CA SER A 931 14.45 7.11 -40.94
C SER A 931 13.84 8.00 -42.04
N PHE A 932 13.11 9.06 -41.67
CA PHE A 932 12.54 10.01 -42.64
C PHE A 932 13.61 10.82 -43.38
N THR A 933 14.78 11.06 -42.78
CA THR A 933 15.86 11.79 -43.46
C THR A 933 16.58 10.93 -44.50
N ALA A 934 16.54 9.61 -44.33
CA ALA A 934 17.11 8.64 -45.26
C ALA A 934 16.08 8.01 -46.21
N ALA A 935 14.78 8.24 -46.03
CA ALA A 935 13.74 7.68 -46.90
C ALA A 935 13.91 8.08 -48.39
N GLY A 936 14.53 9.24 -48.65
CA GLY A 936 14.87 9.72 -50.00
C GLY A 936 16.22 9.24 -50.56
N ILE A 937 17.01 8.47 -49.79
CA ILE A 937 18.26 7.80 -50.19
C ILE A 937 17.94 6.32 -50.37
#